data_AF-A0A1I7TRE3-F1
#
_entry.id   AF-A0A1I7TRE3-F1
#
_cell.length_a   1.000
_cell.length_b   1.000
_cell.length_c   1.000
_cell.angle_alpha   90.00
_cell.angle_beta   90.00
_cell.angle_gamma   90.00
#
_symmetry.space_group_name_H-M   'P 1'
#
loop_
_entity.id
_entity.type
_entity.pdbx_description
1 polymer ?
#
loop_
_entity_poly.entity_id
_entity_poly.type
_entity_poly.pdbx_seq_one_letter_code
_entity_poly.pdbx_strand_id
1 'polypeptide(L)'
;MLEFEFSFDEFGFRKHEDEKTEVHDDSESAKPSPAPLENSTHKLKIISFLQDVHKEVKDDVLWSHILGPELKTDRFEELLKEGGIPHSMRPFLWPRLSGATKKQKEAKYTYESVLQQCAQDKPSIGVQIERDLLRTQPNNICFWKKNSEGMEALRRILKCVAFIYPDLGYCQGMGVIVATLLLYCSEETTFWMMTALIEDILPPNFYTQTLLGLQADERVSRHLMKCHAPDLNKALEDYEVEISLLTVNWLLTLFGSVFKTRVLLRVWDFIFYSGSVNIFRVIISILKMKEQEIVEIADATQSSADIFTALSQLPASVTEVEKVIEYMGSFEFTITDHLIAELRKKHQAVLMADQGMIVNTSTETNLPKQTTTRRKLTRSKSIIKQIFSSKDDSEMDQKSKNIRQTEILVDLKESVLQICRYFISCDEKMELNVCTQADYSPESHQKDIETYLNGRRVGAKRGRALLDFAREEENELGFRKNDIITIISEKDEHCWVGEVNGLRGWFPAKFVEVVDERGKSYTIYGDEAVSPEITEYIRGRLANSFRQIMDHGIRENVIYTAMAYHPWSFIEDIAYYSVEKNFSSVYSRLTLCNTFNLDEDGKILTPEELLFRSVQIINDSHNAVSAHSDVKLRSLLVIGVNEQCLHLWFDLLCSVTQHEHIRNKYYHSWAFIRSPAWRQIKCDLRLLSQFAFNLSKSFEIDGIDKKKKKFANGLLTSQKTKILSTVVSSSEEDRHMGVEPMKKGVTDMLIKHHLFSWDL
;
A
#
# COMPACT_ATOMS: atom_id res chain seq x y z
N MET A 1 -37.49 24.64 -11.94
CA MET A 1 -36.63 23.73 -11.14
C MET A 1 -35.61 24.60 -10.46
N LEU A 2 -35.60 24.62 -9.12
CA LEU A 2 -34.74 25.47 -8.30
C LEU A 2 -33.29 24.99 -8.41
N GLU A 3 -32.43 25.77 -9.07
CA GLU A 3 -30.98 25.60 -8.96
C GLU A 3 -30.54 26.14 -7.59
N PHE A 4 -30.10 25.25 -6.70
CA PHE A 4 -29.41 25.68 -5.49
C PHE A 4 -28.03 26.24 -5.89
N GLU A 5 -27.87 27.56 -5.84
CA GLU A 5 -26.59 28.24 -6.02
C GLU A 5 -25.70 27.89 -4.81
N PHE A 6 -24.73 26.98 -4.99
CA PHE A 6 -23.77 26.64 -3.94
C PHE A 6 -22.86 27.84 -3.67
N SER A 7 -22.77 28.28 -2.40
CA SER A 7 -21.84 29.32 -1.98
C SER A 7 -20.52 28.69 -1.51
N PHE A 8 -19.40 29.30 -1.90
CA PHE A 8 -18.05 28.86 -1.53
C PHE A 8 -17.31 29.97 -0.77
N ASP A 9 -16.37 29.57 0.08
CA ASP A 9 -15.42 30.46 0.73
C ASP A 9 -14.30 30.90 -0.22
N GLU A 10 -13.40 31.77 0.26
CA GLU A 10 -12.28 32.29 -0.51
C GLU A 10 -11.22 31.24 -0.90
N PHE A 11 -11.34 30.01 -0.39
CA PHE A 11 -10.47 28.87 -0.70
C PHE A 11 -11.19 27.81 -1.56
N GLY A 12 -12.44 28.07 -1.96
CA GLY A 12 -13.23 27.18 -2.81
C GLY A 12 -13.92 26.05 -2.05
N PHE A 13 -14.02 26.09 -0.72
CA PHE A 13 -14.80 25.13 0.08
C PHE A 13 -16.26 25.58 0.23
N ARG A 14 -17.19 24.64 0.14
CA ARG A 14 -18.63 24.92 0.32
C ARG A 14 -18.89 25.47 1.72
N LYS A 15 -19.67 26.55 1.80
CA LYS A 15 -20.22 27.05 3.07
C LYS A 15 -21.39 26.17 3.50
N HIS A 16 -21.42 25.77 4.77
CA HIS A 16 -22.53 24.97 5.33
C HIS A 16 -23.80 25.82 5.46
N GLU A 17 -24.98 25.20 5.33
CA GLU A 17 -26.28 25.89 5.38
C GLU A 17 -26.55 26.59 6.73
N ASP A 18 -25.85 26.22 7.81
CA ASP A 18 -25.96 26.86 9.13
C ASP A 18 -25.36 28.29 9.18
N GLU A 19 -24.69 28.75 8.13
CA GLU A 19 -24.38 30.19 7.96
C GLU A 19 -25.55 31.00 7.38
N LYS A 20 -26.71 30.35 7.13
CA LYS A 20 -27.98 30.99 6.71
C LYS A 20 -28.96 31.15 7.90
N THR A 21 -28.52 31.74 9.00
CA THR A 21 -29.40 32.40 9.99
C THR A 21 -28.95 33.86 10.03
N GLU A 22 -29.74 34.90 9.79
CA GLU A 22 -31.18 35.08 9.70
C GLU A 22 -31.42 36.09 8.55
N VAL A 23 -32.39 35.82 7.67
CA VAL A 23 -33.06 36.90 6.92
C VAL A 23 -34.34 37.17 7.68
N HIS A 24 -34.20 37.87 8.80
CA HIS A 24 -35.29 38.71 9.31
C HIS A 24 -34.97 40.14 8.91
N ASP A 25 -35.88 40.68 8.11
CA ASP A 25 -36.02 42.07 7.74
C ASP A 25 -36.10 42.89 9.05
N ASP A 26 -35.05 43.67 9.36
CA ASP A 26 -35.13 45.01 9.97
C ASP A 26 -33.75 45.51 10.46
N SER A 27 -33.40 46.71 9.97
CA SER A 27 -32.44 47.68 10.54
C SER A 27 -30.93 47.49 10.38
N GLU A 28 -30.29 48.63 10.12
CA GLU A 28 -28.88 48.88 9.86
C GLU A 28 -27.91 48.28 10.89
N SER A 29 -27.19 47.22 10.52
CA SER A 29 -25.83 47.01 11.02
C SER A 29 -25.00 46.29 9.95
N ALA A 30 -23.94 46.96 9.50
CA ALA A 30 -23.02 46.41 8.53
C ALA A 30 -22.37 45.14 9.11
N LYS A 31 -22.67 43.97 8.53
CA LYS A 31 -21.90 42.74 8.79
C LYS A 31 -20.42 43.04 8.50
N PRO A 32 -19.48 42.71 9.39
CA PRO A 32 -18.06 42.97 9.15
C PRO A 32 -17.63 42.22 7.89
N SER A 33 -17.00 42.93 6.96
CA SER A 33 -16.38 42.31 5.79
C SER A 33 -15.41 41.21 6.26
N PRO A 34 -15.35 40.04 5.59
CA PRO A 34 -14.39 39.00 5.95
C PRO A 34 -12.99 39.61 6.03
N ALA A 35 -12.26 39.29 7.11
CA ALA A 35 -10.89 39.78 7.30
C ALA A 35 -10.06 39.53 6.03
N PRO A 36 -9.24 40.50 5.60
CA PRO A 36 -8.46 40.36 4.37
C PRO A 36 -7.56 39.12 4.43
N LEU A 37 -7.50 38.39 3.31
CA LEU A 37 -6.77 37.13 3.18
C LEU A 37 -5.25 37.27 3.43
N GLU A 38 -4.71 38.47 3.20
CA GLU A 38 -3.33 38.82 3.50
C GLU A 38 -3.21 40.24 4.05
N ASN A 39 -2.22 40.45 4.92
CA ASN A 39 -1.89 41.76 5.48
C ASN A 39 -0.81 42.43 4.62
N SER A 40 -1.16 43.54 3.96
CA SER A 40 -0.25 44.27 3.07
C SER A 40 1.01 44.78 3.75
N THR A 41 0.90 45.24 5.01
CA THR A 41 2.06 45.72 5.78
C THR A 41 3.01 44.56 6.09
N HIS A 42 2.47 43.41 6.49
CA HIS A 42 3.26 42.21 6.75
C HIS A 42 3.96 41.71 5.47
N LYS A 43 3.25 41.71 4.35
CA LYS A 43 3.81 41.36 3.03
C LYS A 43 5.01 42.22 2.67
N LEU A 44 4.94 43.53 2.91
CA LEU A 44 6.07 44.44 2.69
C LEU A 44 7.26 44.13 3.60
N LYS A 45 7.04 43.72 4.85
CA LYS A 45 8.15 43.28 5.73
C LYS A 45 8.88 42.06 5.16
N ILE A 46 8.14 41.08 4.63
CA ILE A 46 8.77 39.90 4.01
C ILE A 46 9.49 40.27 2.72
N ILE A 47 8.90 41.11 1.87
CA ILE A 47 9.58 41.59 0.65
C ILE A 47 10.88 42.32 1.00
N SER A 48 10.85 43.20 2.00
CA SER A 48 12.05 43.90 2.50
C SER A 48 13.10 42.92 3.02
N PHE A 49 12.70 41.89 3.77
CA PHE A 49 13.62 40.84 4.21
C PHE A 49 14.26 40.11 3.02
N LEU A 50 13.46 39.72 2.01
CA LEU A 50 13.98 39.02 0.83
C LEU A 50 14.98 39.88 0.04
N GLN A 51 14.72 41.19 -0.07
CA GLN A 51 15.65 42.15 -0.69
C GLN A 51 16.95 42.31 0.10
N ASP A 52 16.88 42.28 1.43
CA ASP A 52 18.05 42.36 2.31
C ASP A 52 18.96 41.14 2.18
N VAL A 53 18.36 39.94 2.09
CA VAL A 53 19.10 38.67 1.94
C VAL A 53 19.69 38.56 0.52
N HIS A 54 18.96 39.01 -0.50
CA HIS A 54 19.35 38.89 -1.91
C HIS A 54 19.64 40.26 -2.56
N LYS A 55 20.71 40.92 -2.10
CA LYS A 55 21.09 42.29 -2.49
C LYS A 55 21.35 42.53 -3.99
N GLU A 56 21.59 41.47 -4.76
CA GLU A 56 21.82 41.54 -6.22
C GLU A 56 20.53 41.58 -7.05
N VAL A 57 19.37 41.36 -6.42
CA VAL A 57 18.05 41.41 -7.08
C VAL A 57 17.50 42.82 -6.99
N LYS A 58 18.06 43.74 -7.78
CA LYS A 58 17.51 45.09 -7.96
C LYS A 58 16.49 45.06 -9.09
N ASP A 59 15.30 45.57 -8.80
CA ASP A 59 14.26 46.01 -9.73
C ASP A 59 13.10 45.06 -10.08
N ASP A 60 13.18 43.76 -9.82
CA ASP A 60 12.00 42.86 -9.73
C ASP A 60 12.40 41.60 -8.96
N VAL A 61 11.62 41.18 -7.97
CA VAL A 61 11.91 39.96 -7.19
C VAL A 61 11.76 38.73 -8.10
N LEU A 62 12.83 38.37 -8.81
CA LEU A 62 12.84 37.17 -9.61
C LEU A 62 13.06 35.98 -8.68
N TRP A 63 11.96 35.26 -8.39
CA TRP A 63 11.93 34.13 -7.47
C TRP A 63 13.04 33.09 -7.75
N SER A 64 13.49 32.95 -9.00
CA SER A 64 14.53 32.01 -9.42
C SER A 64 15.87 32.18 -8.68
N HIS A 65 16.18 33.39 -8.20
CA HIS A 65 17.41 33.74 -7.48
C HIS A 65 17.32 33.49 -5.96
N ILE A 66 16.11 33.29 -5.43
CA ILE A 66 15.92 33.06 -3.99
C ILE A 66 16.20 31.60 -3.65
N LEU A 67 17.21 31.37 -2.80
CA LEU A 67 17.64 30.05 -2.35
C LEU A 67 17.05 29.72 -0.97
N GLY A 68 16.41 28.55 -0.86
CA GLY A 68 15.74 28.10 0.37
C GLY A 68 16.59 28.14 1.65
N PRO A 69 17.85 27.67 1.66
CA PRO A 69 18.70 27.68 2.85
C PRO A 69 18.97 29.08 3.43
N GLU A 70 19.06 30.10 2.56
CA GLU A 70 19.34 31.48 2.97
C GLU A 70 18.15 32.15 3.66
N LEU A 71 16.95 31.58 3.50
CA LEU A 71 15.75 32.04 4.18
C LEU A 71 15.64 31.52 5.63
N LYS A 72 16.40 30.48 5.99
CA LYS A 72 16.36 29.88 7.33
C LYS A 72 17.18 30.70 8.33
N THR A 73 16.62 31.84 8.72
CA THR A 73 17.19 32.77 9.71
C THR A 73 16.19 33.07 10.81
N ASP A 74 16.68 33.42 12.00
CA ASP A 74 15.86 33.82 13.15
C ASP A 74 14.91 34.97 12.78
N ARG A 75 15.41 35.95 12.01
CA ARG A 75 14.60 37.09 11.52
C ARG A 75 13.44 36.64 10.64
N PHE A 76 13.62 35.63 9.78
CA PHE A 76 12.51 35.10 8.99
C PHE A 76 11.53 34.31 9.85
N GLU A 77 12.02 33.57 10.83
CA GLU A 77 11.16 32.86 11.77
C GLU A 77 10.30 33.81 12.60
N GLU A 78 10.85 34.96 13.04
CA GLU A 78 10.08 36.03 13.70
C GLU A 78 8.96 36.55 12.78
N LEU A 79 9.24 36.79 11.50
CA LEU A 79 8.20 37.17 10.52
C LEU A 79 7.14 36.08 10.33
N LEU A 80 7.54 34.80 10.36
CA LEU A 80 6.60 33.69 10.35
C LEU A 80 5.73 33.66 11.61
N LYS A 81 6.29 33.97 12.79
CA LYS A 81 5.56 34.06 14.07
C LYS A 81 4.57 35.24 14.06
N GLU A 82 4.99 36.41 13.56
CA GLU A 82 4.17 37.63 13.52
C GLU A 82 2.92 37.52 12.61
N GLY A 83 3.07 36.97 11.40
CA GLY A 83 2.00 37.01 10.40
C GLY A 83 2.04 35.92 9.34
N GLY A 84 3.03 35.02 9.39
CA GLY A 84 3.16 33.92 8.44
C GLY A 84 3.56 34.33 7.05
N ILE A 85 3.41 33.40 6.11
CA ILE A 85 3.66 33.67 4.70
C ILE A 85 2.39 34.28 4.09
N PRO A 86 2.45 35.49 3.49
CA PRO A 86 1.35 36.07 2.75
C PRO A 86 0.84 35.11 1.70
N HIS A 87 -0.48 35.09 1.51
CA HIS A 87 -1.14 34.12 0.68
C HIS A 87 -0.57 34.09 -0.75
N SER A 88 -0.34 35.26 -1.36
CA SER A 88 0.21 35.33 -2.72
C SER A 88 1.67 34.87 -2.84
N MET A 89 2.40 34.69 -1.73
CA MET A 89 3.82 34.34 -1.71
C MET A 89 4.07 32.85 -1.44
N ARG A 90 3.07 32.11 -0.93
CA ARG A 90 3.16 30.67 -0.65
C ARG A 90 3.57 29.81 -1.85
N PRO A 91 3.02 30.01 -3.07
CA PRO A 91 3.38 29.21 -4.24
C PRO A 91 4.88 29.28 -4.57
N PHE A 92 5.54 30.37 -4.16
CA PHE A 92 6.96 30.60 -4.39
C PHE A 92 7.82 30.21 -3.18
N LEU A 93 7.39 30.51 -1.96
CA LEU A 93 8.20 30.26 -0.77
C LEU A 93 8.12 28.81 -0.28
N TRP A 94 6.96 28.17 -0.30
CA TRP A 94 6.83 26.78 0.17
C TRP A 94 7.73 25.79 -0.57
N PRO A 95 7.85 25.81 -1.91
CA PRO A 95 8.75 24.88 -2.61
C PRO A 95 10.23 25.10 -2.28
N ARG A 96 10.62 26.33 -1.91
CA ARG A 96 11.99 26.67 -1.52
C ARG A 96 12.29 26.23 -0.10
N LEU A 97 11.38 26.53 0.83
CA LEU A 97 11.51 26.20 2.25
C LEU A 97 11.50 24.68 2.46
N SER A 98 10.60 23.98 1.77
CA SER A 98 10.50 22.50 1.82
C SER A 98 11.67 21.78 1.15
N GLY A 99 12.47 22.46 0.31
CA GLY A 99 13.54 21.84 -0.49
C GLY A 99 13.09 21.28 -1.84
N ALA A 100 11.81 21.36 -2.19
CA ALA A 100 11.27 20.91 -3.47
C ALA A 100 11.95 21.57 -4.68
N THR A 101 12.20 22.88 -4.64
CA THR A 101 12.91 23.61 -5.72
C THR A 101 14.33 23.09 -5.91
N LYS A 102 15.03 22.73 -4.81
CA LYS A 102 16.36 22.14 -4.88
C LYS A 102 16.29 20.75 -5.54
N LYS A 103 15.35 19.90 -5.10
CA LYS A 103 15.14 18.57 -5.69
C LYS A 103 14.81 18.63 -7.18
N GLN A 104 13.95 19.56 -7.60
CA GLN A 104 13.62 19.77 -9.00
C GLN A 104 14.86 20.13 -9.82
N LYS A 105 15.68 21.09 -9.35
CA LYS A 105 16.91 21.52 -10.04
C LYS A 105 17.97 20.41 -10.12
N GLU A 106 18.08 19.58 -9.08
CA GLU A 106 19.06 18.48 -9.00
C GLU A 106 18.58 17.18 -9.67
N ALA A 107 17.29 17.08 -9.99
CA ALA A 107 16.73 15.87 -10.57
C ALA A 107 17.27 15.58 -11.97
N LYS A 108 17.58 14.30 -12.21
CA LYS A 108 18.02 13.82 -13.53
C LYS A 108 16.86 13.62 -14.53
N TYR A 109 15.64 13.97 -14.14
CA TYR A 109 14.41 13.77 -14.90
C TYR A 109 13.45 14.94 -14.65
N THR A 110 12.53 15.18 -15.59
CA THR A 110 11.46 16.18 -15.46
C THR A 110 10.14 15.52 -15.07
N TYR A 111 9.21 16.27 -14.47
CA TYR A 111 7.88 15.74 -14.16
C TYR A 111 7.16 15.18 -15.40
N GLU A 112 7.27 15.88 -16.53
CA GLU A 112 6.75 15.42 -17.83
C GLU A 112 7.29 14.04 -18.24
N SER A 113 8.59 13.79 -18.02
CA SER A 113 9.18 12.48 -18.32
C SER A 113 8.68 11.37 -17.39
N VAL A 114 8.31 11.71 -16.14
CA VAL A 114 7.67 10.77 -15.20
C VAL A 114 6.26 10.45 -15.66
N LEU A 115 5.49 11.47 -16.06
CA LEU A 115 4.11 11.32 -16.54
C LEU A 115 4.03 10.34 -17.71
N GLN A 116 4.89 10.53 -18.71
CA GLN A 116 4.91 9.69 -19.91
C GLN A 116 5.23 8.22 -19.58
N GLN A 117 6.21 7.98 -18.70
CA GLN A 117 6.59 6.62 -18.29
C GLN A 117 5.55 5.99 -17.36
N CYS A 118 4.96 6.77 -16.46
CA CYS A 118 3.89 6.33 -15.57
C CYS A 118 2.62 5.94 -16.36
N ALA A 119 2.33 6.62 -17.47
CA ALA A 119 1.19 6.28 -18.33
C ALA A 119 1.34 4.93 -19.04
N GLN A 120 2.58 4.48 -19.24
CA GLN A 120 2.90 3.19 -19.86
C GLN A 120 2.94 2.04 -18.82
N ASP A 121 3.17 2.38 -17.55
CA ASP A 121 3.13 1.44 -16.43
C ASP A 121 1.68 1.15 -16.03
N LYS A 122 1.35 -0.12 -15.78
CA LYS A 122 -0.01 -0.53 -15.33
C LYS A 122 0.04 -1.07 -13.90
N PRO A 123 0.21 -0.22 -12.88
CA PRO A 123 0.11 -0.68 -11.51
C PRO A 123 -1.35 -0.92 -11.09
N SER A 124 -1.58 -1.98 -10.31
CA SER A 124 -2.85 -2.27 -9.61
C SER A 124 -3.30 -1.13 -8.67
N ILE A 125 -2.37 -0.26 -8.27
CA ILE A 125 -2.55 0.93 -7.43
C ILE A 125 -3.57 1.92 -8.05
N GLY A 126 -3.68 1.96 -9.38
CA GLY A 126 -4.62 2.85 -10.07
C GLY A 126 -6.05 2.73 -9.56
N VAL A 127 -6.52 1.53 -9.22
CA VAL A 127 -7.89 1.30 -8.72
C VAL A 127 -8.11 1.93 -7.34
N GLN A 128 -7.11 1.88 -6.46
CA GLN A 128 -7.20 2.50 -5.13
C GLN A 128 -7.23 4.03 -5.24
N ILE A 129 -6.36 4.59 -6.08
CA ILE A 129 -6.35 6.03 -6.36
C ILE A 129 -7.71 6.47 -6.91
N GLU A 130 -8.23 5.84 -7.97
CA GLU A 130 -9.52 6.24 -8.58
C GLU A 130 -10.69 6.19 -7.58
N ARG A 131 -10.70 5.22 -6.67
CA ARG A 131 -11.73 5.12 -5.61
C ARG A 131 -11.62 6.28 -4.61
N ASP A 132 -10.42 6.77 -4.38
CA ASP A 132 -10.13 7.80 -3.38
C ASP A 132 -10.28 9.23 -3.91
N LEU A 133 -10.18 9.44 -5.22
CA LEU A 133 -10.28 10.78 -5.83
C LEU A 133 -11.58 11.49 -5.44
N LEU A 134 -12.75 10.85 -5.61
CA LEU A 134 -14.06 11.49 -5.36
C LEU A 134 -14.35 11.74 -3.87
N ARG A 135 -13.62 11.09 -2.96
CA ARG A 135 -13.72 11.31 -1.51
C ARG A 135 -12.61 12.21 -0.96
N THR A 136 -11.71 12.68 -1.82
CA THR A 136 -10.63 13.61 -1.44
C THR A 136 -11.14 15.04 -1.57
N GLN A 137 -11.33 15.72 -0.43
CA GLN A 137 -11.90 17.07 -0.35
C GLN A 137 -13.21 17.27 -1.16
N PRO A 138 -14.25 16.46 -0.89
CA PRO A 138 -15.51 16.49 -1.66
C PRO A 138 -16.26 17.83 -1.55
N ASN A 139 -15.91 18.67 -0.56
CA ASN A 139 -16.51 19.98 -0.34
C ASN A 139 -15.80 21.10 -1.10
N ASN A 140 -14.69 20.85 -1.78
CA ASN A 140 -13.96 21.87 -2.53
C ASN A 140 -14.34 21.86 -4.02
N ILE A 141 -14.55 23.03 -4.62
CA ILE A 141 -14.96 23.20 -6.02
C ILE A 141 -14.04 22.49 -7.03
N CYS A 142 -12.74 22.42 -6.74
CA CYS A 142 -11.74 21.78 -7.58
C CYS A 142 -11.79 20.25 -7.55
N PHE A 143 -12.46 19.64 -6.57
CA PHE A 143 -12.45 18.19 -6.31
C PHE A 143 -13.83 17.58 -6.00
N TRP A 144 -14.92 18.34 -6.02
CA TRP A 144 -16.26 17.85 -5.68
C TRP A 144 -16.97 16.99 -6.75
N LYS A 145 -16.47 16.98 -8.00
CA LYS A 145 -17.10 16.31 -9.16
C LYS A 145 -16.01 15.65 -10.00
N LYS A 146 -16.36 14.55 -10.67
CA LYS A 146 -15.43 13.76 -11.50
C LYS A 146 -14.71 14.59 -12.58
N ASN A 147 -15.38 15.61 -13.12
CA ASN A 147 -14.85 16.47 -14.18
C ASN A 147 -14.39 17.85 -13.65
N SER A 148 -14.19 18.00 -12.34
CA SER A 148 -13.62 19.24 -11.80
C SER A 148 -12.18 19.40 -12.23
N GLU A 149 -11.74 20.66 -12.36
CA GLU A 149 -10.43 21.01 -12.92
C GLU A 149 -9.25 20.37 -12.18
N GLY A 150 -9.32 20.24 -10.85
CA GLY A 150 -8.24 19.67 -10.03
C GLY A 150 -8.13 18.15 -10.08
N MET A 151 -9.16 17.43 -10.55
CA MET A 151 -9.22 15.97 -10.47
C MET A 151 -8.15 15.26 -11.29
N GLU A 152 -7.90 15.74 -12.51
CA GLU A 152 -6.92 15.12 -13.40
C GLU A 152 -5.49 15.34 -12.90
N ALA A 153 -5.19 16.54 -12.38
CA ALA A 153 -3.90 16.85 -11.77
C ALA A 153 -3.66 16.00 -10.51
N LEU A 154 -4.67 15.89 -9.64
CA LEU A 154 -4.62 15.04 -8.45
C LEU A 154 -4.34 13.57 -8.81
N ARG A 155 -5.06 13.03 -9.81
CA ARG A 155 -4.85 11.67 -10.32
C ARG A 155 -3.42 11.47 -10.83
N ARG A 156 -2.94 12.39 -11.67
CA ARG A 156 -1.61 12.30 -12.29
C ARG A 156 -0.50 12.34 -11.25
N ILE A 157 -0.54 13.29 -10.32
CA ILE A 157 0.46 13.40 -9.26
C ILE A 157 0.48 12.13 -8.41
N LEU A 158 -0.67 11.64 -7.93
CA LEU A 158 -0.72 10.44 -7.09
C LEU A 158 -0.17 9.20 -7.83
N LYS A 159 -0.46 9.05 -9.12
CA LYS A 159 0.09 7.98 -9.95
C LYS A 159 1.61 8.13 -10.12
N CYS A 160 2.10 9.34 -10.42
CA CYS A 160 3.51 9.63 -10.55
C CYS A 160 4.28 9.38 -9.24
N VAL A 161 3.74 9.79 -8.10
CA VAL A 161 4.35 9.55 -6.79
C VAL A 161 4.43 8.04 -6.51
N ALA A 162 3.33 7.30 -6.71
CA ALA A 162 3.31 5.85 -6.54
C ALA A 162 4.27 5.11 -7.51
N PHE A 163 4.43 5.65 -8.71
CA PHE A 163 5.37 5.14 -9.72
C PHE A 163 6.83 5.38 -9.32
N ILE A 164 7.16 6.57 -8.82
CA ILE A 164 8.51 6.94 -8.38
C ILE A 164 8.91 6.18 -7.11
N TYR A 165 7.98 5.94 -6.19
CA TYR A 165 8.21 5.26 -4.91
C TYR A 165 7.44 3.93 -4.85
N PRO A 166 7.92 2.86 -5.51
CA PRO A 166 7.20 1.59 -5.59
C PRO A 166 6.98 0.93 -4.23
N ASP A 167 7.91 1.09 -3.28
CA ASP A 167 7.78 0.58 -1.90
C ASP A 167 6.68 1.29 -1.10
N LEU A 168 6.34 2.54 -1.49
CA LEU A 168 5.27 3.33 -0.89
C LEU A 168 3.90 2.93 -1.46
N GLY A 169 3.84 2.80 -2.79
CA GLY A 169 2.58 2.66 -3.50
C GLY A 169 1.68 3.88 -3.31
N TYR A 170 0.43 3.66 -2.87
CA TYR A 170 -0.51 4.71 -2.50
C TYR A 170 -1.07 4.46 -1.11
N CYS A 171 -0.93 5.44 -0.22
CA CYS A 171 -1.52 5.42 1.10
C CYS A 171 -2.71 6.39 1.16
N GLN A 172 -3.83 5.92 1.72
CA GLN A 172 -5.00 6.76 1.97
C GLN A 172 -4.59 7.93 2.88
N GLY A 173 -4.82 9.16 2.45
CA GLY A 173 -4.38 10.39 3.15
C GLY A 173 -3.45 11.25 2.29
N MET A 174 -2.60 10.62 1.46
CA MET A 174 -1.75 11.35 0.50
C MET A 174 -2.57 12.23 -0.45
N GLY A 175 -3.76 11.76 -0.84
CA GLY A 175 -4.67 12.52 -1.69
C GLY A 175 -5.06 13.87 -1.09
N VAL A 176 -5.29 13.93 0.22
CA VAL A 176 -5.68 15.18 0.91
C VAL A 176 -4.55 16.20 0.84
N ILE A 177 -3.30 15.77 1.05
CA ILE A 177 -2.12 16.64 0.96
C ILE A 177 -1.95 17.18 -0.46
N VAL A 178 -2.02 16.30 -1.46
CA VAL A 178 -1.90 16.70 -2.87
C VAL A 178 -3.03 17.65 -3.27
N ALA A 179 -4.27 17.36 -2.89
CA ALA A 179 -5.41 18.22 -3.18
C ALA A 179 -5.25 19.61 -2.56
N THR A 180 -4.84 19.70 -1.29
CA THR A 180 -4.57 20.99 -0.64
C THR A 180 -3.44 21.74 -1.34
N LEU A 181 -2.32 21.09 -1.65
CA LEU A 181 -1.19 21.74 -2.34
C LEU A 181 -1.59 22.25 -3.72
N LEU A 182 -2.41 21.50 -4.47
CA LEU A 182 -2.93 21.90 -5.78
C LEU A 182 -3.81 23.14 -5.74
N LEU A 183 -4.34 23.54 -4.58
CA LEU A 183 -5.05 24.81 -4.44
C LEU A 183 -4.12 26.02 -4.49
N TYR A 184 -2.80 25.84 -4.32
CA TYR A 184 -1.83 26.95 -4.23
C TYR A 184 -0.65 26.79 -5.19
N CYS A 185 -0.27 25.56 -5.53
CA CYS A 185 0.91 25.27 -6.33
C CYS A 185 0.51 24.63 -7.66
N SER A 186 1.33 24.85 -8.69
CA SER A 186 1.17 24.14 -9.96
C SER A 186 1.33 22.63 -9.78
N GLU A 187 0.84 21.86 -10.76
CA GLU A 187 0.87 20.39 -10.70
C GLU A 187 2.30 19.85 -10.53
N GLU A 188 3.25 20.35 -11.33
CA GLU A 188 4.66 19.94 -11.23
C GLU A 188 5.26 20.35 -9.88
N THR A 189 4.99 21.57 -9.41
CA THR A 189 5.48 22.05 -8.12
C THR A 189 4.96 21.16 -6.99
N THR A 190 3.68 20.80 -7.04
CA THR A 190 3.04 19.91 -6.06
C THR A 190 3.68 18.52 -6.07
N PHE A 191 3.99 17.96 -7.25
CA PHE A 191 4.75 16.71 -7.35
C PHE A 191 6.10 16.80 -6.63
N TRP A 192 6.88 17.86 -6.88
CA TRP A 192 8.18 18.03 -6.21
C TRP A 192 8.03 18.29 -4.70
N MET A 193 7.00 19.01 -4.27
CA MET A 193 6.70 19.17 -2.84
C MET A 193 6.35 17.84 -2.17
N MET A 194 5.62 16.95 -2.85
CA MET A 194 5.41 15.58 -2.37
C MET A 194 6.72 14.80 -2.26
N THR A 195 7.63 14.93 -3.23
CA THR A 195 8.95 14.28 -3.12
C THR A 195 9.76 14.81 -1.93
N ALA A 196 9.69 16.11 -1.64
CA ALA A 196 10.34 16.72 -0.48
C ALA A 196 9.71 16.24 0.84
N LEU A 197 8.38 16.15 0.90
CA LEU A 197 7.68 15.61 2.06
C LEU A 197 8.09 14.16 2.37
N ILE A 198 8.14 13.32 1.34
CA ILE A 198 8.43 11.88 1.48
C ILE A 198 9.90 11.60 1.80
N GLU A 199 10.83 12.37 1.22
CA GLU A 199 12.27 12.10 1.35
C GLU A 199 12.94 12.87 2.49
N ASP A 200 12.51 14.11 2.77
CA ASP A 200 13.28 15.03 3.62
C ASP A 200 12.53 15.45 4.90
N ILE A 201 11.20 15.59 4.86
CA ILE A 201 10.43 16.13 5.99
C ILE A 201 9.88 15.01 6.88
N LEU A 202 9.19 14.04 6.31
CA LEU A 202 8.58 12.92 7.03
C LEU A 202 9.58 11.77 7.21
N PRO A 203 9.46 10.96 8.28
CA PRO A 203 10.38 9.86 8.46
C PRO A 203 10.19 8.78 7.38
N PRO A 204 11.21 7.94 7.12
CA PRO A 204 11.09 6.80 6.22
C PRO A 204 9.93 5.88 6.63
N ASN A 205 9.34 5.19 5.65
CA ASN A 205 8.25 4.24 5.86
C ASN A 205 6.92 4.86 6.37
N PHE A 206 6.77 6.19 6.36
CA PHE A 206 5.56 6.87 6.85
C PHE A 206 4.28 6.49 6.09
N TYR A 207 4.33 6.42 4.75
CA TYR A 207 3.19 6.01 3.90
C TYR A 207 3.34 4.62 3.29
N THR A 208 4.27 3.80 3.80
CA THR A 208 4.41 2.41 3.31
C THR A 208 3.30 1.51 3.87
N GLN A 209 3.16 0.29 3.36
CA GLN A 209 2.12 -0.65 3.84
C GLN A 209 2.22 -0.97 5.34
N THR A 210 3.44 -0.94 5.91
CA THR A 210 3.64 -1.20 7.34
C THR A 210 3.35 0.02 8.21
N LEU A 211 3.28 1.23 7.62
CA LEU A 211 3.12 2.52 8.31
C LEU A 211 4.11 2.73 9.47
N LEU A 212 5.27 2.08 9.42
CA LEU A 212 6.17 2.01 10.58
C LEU A 212 6.67 3.39 11.02
N GLY A 213 6.95 4.28 10.06
CA GLY A 213 7.34 5.67 10.36
C GLY A 213 6.20 6.46 11.01
N LEU A 214 4.96 6.24 10.57
CA LEU A 214 3.78 6.90 11.12
C LEU A 214 3.43 6.36 12.51
N GLN A 215 3.54 5.05 12.74
CA GLN A 215 3.34 4.44 14.07
C GLN A 215 4.41 4.89 15.07
N ALA A 216 5.66 5.09 14.62
CA ALA A 216 6.69 5.69 15.46
C ALA A 216 6.32 7.12 15.84
N ASP A 217 5.89 7.95 14.89
CA ASP A 217 5.45 9.32 15.16
C ASP A 217 4.22 9.37 16.07
N GLU A 218 3.27 8.45 15.92
CA GLU A 218 2.13 8.29 16.84
C GLU A 218 2.62 8.03 18.28
N ARG A 219 3.54 7.09 18.47
CA ARG A 219 4.11 6.79 19.80
C ARG A 219 4.90 7.97 20.37
N VAL A 220 5.60 8.74 19.53
CA VAL A 220 6.26 10.00 19.92
C VAL A 220 5.23 11.03 20.39
N SER A 221 4.12 11.21 19.67
CA SER A 221 3.04 12.11 20.08
C SER A 221 2.47 11.73 21.45
N ARG A 222 2.23 10.43 21.70
CA ARG A 222 1.76 9.93 23.01
C ARG A 222 2.78 10.21 24.12
N HIS A 223 4.08 9.99 23.84
CA HIS A 223 5.15 10.28 24.79
C HIS A 223 5.20 11.78 25.16
N LEU A 224 5.11 12.65 24.15
CA LEU A 224 5.11 14.10 24.38
C LEU A 224 3.85 14.59 25.10
N MET A 225 2.69 14.00 24.82
CA MET A 225 1.44 14.30 25.53
C MET A 225 1.59 13.99 27.02
N LYS A 226 2.16 12.83 27.37
CA LYS A 226 2.45 12.48 28.77
C LYS A 226 3.38 13.49 29.46
N CYS A 227 4.32 14.09 28.72
CA CYS A 227 5.26 15.07 29.26
C CYS A 227 4.66 16.48 29.39
N HIS A 228 3.80 16.90 28.44
CA HIS A 228 3.37 18.30 28.30
C HIS A 228 1.90 18.56 28.62
N ALA A 229 1.05 17.54 28.54
CA ALA A 229 -0.37 17.55 28.91
C ALA A 229 -0.70 16.34 29.81
N PRO A 230 -0.08 16.24 31.00
CA PRO A 230 -0.19 15.07 31.87
C PRO A 230 -1.60 14.88 32.46
N ASP A 231 -2.35 15.96 32.68
CA ASP A 231 -3.71 15.88 33.23
C ASP A 231 -4.67 15.32 32.18
N LEU A 232 -4.53 15.79 30.93
CA LEU A 232 -5.22 15.19 29.80
C LEU A 232 -4.83 13.71 29.63
N ASN A 233 -3.53 13.40 29.63
CA ASN A 233 -3.06 12.01 29.50
C ASN A 233 -3.67 11.10 30.57
N LYS A 234 -3.72 11.58 31.82
CA LYS A 234 -4.32 10.85 32.93
C LYS A 234 -5.82 10.63 32.72
N ALA A 235 -6.56 11.66 32.31
CA ALA A 235 -7.99 11.50 31.99
C ALA A 235 -8.20 10.45 30.88
N LEU A 236 -7.36 10.44 29.84
CA LEU A 236 -7.46 9.43 28.79
C LEU A 236 -7.14 8.01 29.28
N GLU A 237 -6.17 7.86 30.18
CA GLU A 237 -5.85 6.58 30.82
C GLU A 237 -6.98 6.10 31.75
N ASP A 238 -7.52 6.98 32.59
CA ASP A 238 -8.58 6.67 33.56
C ASP A 238 -9.89 6.23 32.87
N TYR A 239 -10.17 6.76 31.67
CA TYR A 239 -11.37 6.44 30.89
C TYR A 239 -11.10 5.54 29.66
N GLU A 240 -9.91 4.95 29.56
CA GLU A 240 -9.50 4.03 28.48
C GLU A 240 -9.72 4.59 27.06
N VAL A 241 -9.48 5.89 26.85
CA VAL A 241 -9.66 6.56 25.56
C VAL A 241 -8.40 6.46 24.70
N GLU A 242 -8.45 5.67 23.62
CA GLU A 242 -7.33 5.54 22.68
C GLU A 242 -7.26 6.73 21.70
N ILE A 243 -6.48 7.76 22.06
CA ILE A 243 -6.30 8.97 21.24
C ILE A 243 -5.65 8.69 19.87
N SER A 244 -4.95 7.56 19.71
CA SER A 244 -4.32 7.16 18.44
C SER A 244 -5.30 7.01 17.29
N LEU A 245 -6.57 6.69 17.59
CA LEU A 245 -7.64 6.63 16.59
C LEU A 245 -7.87 7.99 15.92
N LEU A 246 -7.51 9.10 16.58
CA LEU A 246 -7.63 10.46 16.07
C LEU A 246 -6.31 10.98 15.51
N THR A 247 -5.21 10.85 16.27
CA THR A 247 -3.91 11.43 15.90
C THR A 247 -3.30 10.77 14.66
N VAL A 248 -3.59 9.49 14.38
CA VAL A 248 -3.19 8.84 13.13
C VAL A 248 -3.73 9.59 11.92
N ASN A 249 -5.01 10.00 11.93
CA ASN A 249 -5.57 10.76 10.81
C ASN A 249 -4.97 12.17 10.70
N TRP A 250 -4.63 12.80 11.84
CA TRP A 250 -3.95 14.10 11.86
C TRP A 250 -2.58 14.01 11.20
N LEU A 251 -1.79 13.00 11.56
CA LEU A 251 -0.46 12.74 11.00
C LEU A 251 -0.54 12.36 9.51
N LEU A 252 -1.43 11.42 9.16
CA LEU A 252 -1.55 10.85 7.81
C LEU A 252 -1.99 11.86 6.75
N THR A 253 -2.74 12.89 7.15
CA THR A 253 -3.20 13.96 6.25
C THR A 253 -2.41 15.26 6.42
N LEU A 254 -1.36 15.26 7.25
CA LEU A 254 -0.61 16.46 7.67
C LEU A 254 -1.57 17.59 8.10
N PHE A 255 -2.57 17.22 8.91
CA PHE A 255 -3.70 18.01 9.38
C PHE A 255 -4.70 18.52 8.31
N GLY A 256 -4.48 18.19 7.04
CA GLY A 256 -5.27 18.71 5.93
C GLY A 256 -6.74 18.29 5.92
N SER A 257 -7.11 17.23 6.65
CA SER A 257 -8.52 16.83 6.79
C SER A 257 -9.22 17.37 8.03
N VAL A 258 -8.50 18.05 8.94
CA VAL A 258 -9.03 18.39 10.27
C VAL A 258 -8.98 19.88 10.61
N PHE A 259 -7.99 20.63 10.11
CA PHE A 259 -7.93 22.07 10.33
C PHE A 259 -8.73 22.86 9.29
N LYS A 260 -9.29 23.99 9.73
CA LYS A 260 -9.76 25.04 8.82
C LYS A 260 -8.58 25.60 8.03
N THR A 261 -8.81 25.95 6.77
CA THR A 261 -7.75 26.33 5.81
C THR A 261 -6.82 27.42 6.34
N ARG A 262 -7.33 28.47 6.99
CA ARG A 262 -6.49 29.56 7.55
C ARG A 262 -5.47 29.06 8.58
N VAL A 263 -5.87 28.14 9.46
CA VAL A 263 -4.98 27.52 10.46
C VAL A 263 -4.00 26.58 9.77
N LEU A 264 -4.50 25.73 8.86
CA LEU A 264 -3.70 24.76 8.13
C LEU A 264 -2.54 25.42 7.39
N LEU A 265 -2.80 26.51 6.67
CA LEU A 265 -1.77 27.24 5.92
C LEU A 265 -0.67 27.78 6.82
N ARG A 266 -1.04 28.25 8.02
CA ARG A 266 -0.10 28.81 8.98
C ARG A 266 0.74 27.73 9.64
N VAL A 267 0.14 26.58 9.94
CA VAL A 267 0.85 25.37 10.37
C VAL A 267 1.82 24.88 9.29
N TRP A 268 1.40 24.85 8.02
CA TRP A 268 2.25 24.41 6.91
C TRP A 268 3.41 25.36 6.62
N ASP A 269 3.24 26.67 6.83
CA ASP A 269 4.37 27.62 6.77
C ASP A 269 5.52 27.16 7.68
N PHE A 270 5.22 26.73 8.91
CA PHE A 270 6.21 26.24 9.88
C PHE A 270 6.72 24.83 9.56
N ILE A 271 5.87 23.92 9.09
CA ILE A 271 6.31 22.56 8.71
C ILE A 271 7.28 22.62 7.52
N PHE A 272 7.02 23.46 6.52
CA PHE A 272 7.95 23.63 5.40
C PHE A 272 9.20 24.42 5.80
N TYR A 273 9.14 25.31 6.79
CA TYR A 273 10.29 26.07 7.28
C TYR A 273 11.24 25.22 8.15
N SER A 274 10.76 24.64 9.26
CA SER A 274 11.62 23.90 10.22
C SER A 274 11.52 22.37 10.12
N GLY A 275 10.65 21.82 9.28
CA GLY A 275 10.51 20.37 9.10
C GLY A 275 9.55 19.71 10.09
N SER A 276 9.74 18.41 10.34
CA SER A 276 8.73 17.59 11.03
C SER A 276 8.62 17.80 12.54
N VAL A 277 9.57 18.48 13.19
CA VAL A 277 9.44 18.83 14.63
C VAL A 277 8.16 19.63 14.91
N ASN A 278 7.77 20.52 13.97
CA ASN A 278 6.57 21.34 14.11
C ASN A 278 5.27 20.54 14.04
N ILE A 279 5.27 19.33 13.49
CA ILE A 279 4.10 18.43 13.54
C ILE A 279 3.77 18.11 15.00
N PHE A 280 4.78 17.80 15.80
CA PHE A 280 4.61 17.48 17.22
C PHE A 280 4.26 18.70 18.05
N ARG A 281 4.92 19.83 17.79
CA ARG A 281 4.58 21.09 18.47
C ARG A 281 3.12 21.44 18.27
N VAL A 282 2.61 21.35 17.03
CA VAL A 282 1.18 21.58 16.73
C VAL A 282 0.27 20.63 17.50
N ILE A 283 0.55 19.32 17.50
CA ILE A 283 -0.26 18.33 18.24
C ILE A 283 -0.33 18.69 19.72
N ILE A 284 0.81 18.95 20.35
CA ILE A 284 0.85 19.28 21.78
C ILE A 284 0.21 20.64 22.05
N SER A 285 0.41 21.64 21.19
CA SER A 285 -0.23 22.95 21.33
C SER A 285 -1.75 22.86 21.35
N ILE A 286 -2.36 22.18 20.38
CA ILE A 286 -3.82 22.10 20.30
C ILE A 286 -4.41 21.26 21.44
N LEU A 287 -3.71 20.21 21.89
CA LEU A 287 -4.12 19.44 23.06
C LEU A 287 -4.02 20.28 24.33
N LYS A 288 -2.92 21.01 24.51
CA LYS A 288 -2.70 21.87 25.69
C LYS A 288 -3.72 23.01 25.77
N MET A 289 -4.06 23.62 24.64
CA MET A 289 -5.06 24.69 24.56
C MET A 289 -6.44 24.26 25.07
N LYS A 290 -6.77 22.96 24.98
CA LYS A 290 -8.08 22.40 25.34
C LYS A 290 -8.01 21.39 26.48
N GLU A 291 -6.85 21.25 27.13
CA GLU A 291 -6.63 20.27 28.20
C GLU A 291 -7.64 20.45 29.33
N GLN A 292 -7.76 21.66 29.88
CA GLN A 292 -8.66 21.92 31.00
C GLN A 292 -10.12 21.64 30.63
N GLU A 293 -10.57 22.08 29.46
CA GLU A 293 -11.94 21.85 28.98
C GLU A 293 -12.26 20.35 28.84
N ILE A 294 -11.32 19.56 28.30
CA ILE A 294 -11.50 18.12 28.14
C ILE A 294 -11.48 17.40 29.49
N VAL A 295 -10.60 17.80 30.42
CA VAL A 295 -10.55 17.24 31.78
C VAL A 295 -11.85 17.55 32.53
N GLU A 296 -12.37 18.77 32.42
CA GLU A 296 -13.66 19.14 33.03
C GLU A 296 -14.83 18.32 32.43
N ILE A 297 -14.83 18.08 31.12
CA ILE A 297 -15.81 17.18 30.48
C ILE A 297 -15.67 15.76 31.02
N ALA A 298 -14.44 15.26 31.15
CA ALA A 298 -14.17 13.93 31.67
C ALA A 298 -14.72 13.77 33.10
N ASP A 299 -14.44 14.74 33.98
CA ASP A 299 -14.89 14.74 35.37
C ASP A 299 -16.41 14.88 35.50
N ALA A 300 -17.04 15.70 34.64
CA ALA A 300 -18.47 15.96 34.69
C ALA A 300 -19.32 14.82 34.09
N THR A 301 -18.87 14.23 32.98
CA THR A 301 -19.65 13.22 32.23
C THR A 301 -19.29 11.80 32.62
N GLN A 302 -18.08 11.57 33.12
CA GLN A 302 -17.52 10.24 33.39
C GLN A 302 -17.68 9.26 32.21
N SER A 303 -17.59 9.80 30.99
CA SER A 303 -17.96 9.12 29.75
C SER A 303 -16.82 9.20 28.73
N SER A 304 -16.27 8.04 28.36
CA SER A 304 -15.21 7.95 27.34
C SER A 304 -15.67 8.45 25.97
N ALA A 305 -16.96 8.33 25.65
CA ALA A 305 -17.54 8.79 24.39
C ALA A 305 -17.56 10.32 24.27
N ASP A 306 -17.85 11.03 25.36
CA ASP A 306 -17.90 12.49 25.38
C ASP A 306 -16.49 13.09 25.26
N ILE A 307 -15.51 12.48 25.94
CA ILE A 307 -14.08 12.82 25.82
C ILE A 307 -13.61 12.60 24.37
N PHE A 308 -13.91 11.44 23.78
CA PHE A 308 -13.53 11.14 22.40
C PHE A 308 -14.18 12.12 21.41
N THR A 309 -15.45 12.48 21.63
CA THR A 309 -16.18 13.45 20.80
C THR A 309 -15.53 14.83 20.88
N ALA A 310 -15.21 15.32 22.08
CA ALA A 310 -14.51 16.58 22.28
C ALA A 310 -13.15 16.61 21.58
N LEU A 311 -12.35 15.55 21.74
CA LEU A 311 -11.06 15.40 21.05
C LEU A 311 -11.20 15.33 19.52
N SER A 312 -12.24 14.67 19.00
CA SER A 312 -12.47 14.56 17.55
C SER A 312 -12.81 15.91 16.90
N GLN A 313 -13.50 16.79 17.64
CA GLN A 313 -13.88 18.12 17.18
C GLN A 313 -12.80 19.18 17.45
N LEU A 314 -11.81 18.86 18.29
CA LEU A 314 -10.78 19.78 18.75
C LEU A 314 -10.09 20.52 17.58
N PRO A 315 -9.53 19.88 16.54
CA PRO A 315 -8.85 20.63 15.48
C PRO A 315 -9.77 21.59 14.72
N ALA A 316 -11.04 21.22 14.52
CA ALA A 316 -12.01 22.07 13.83
C ALA A 316 -12.46 23.27 14.69
N SER A 317 -12.43 23.12 16.02
CA SER A 317 -12.73 24.18 16.98
C SER A 317 -11.63 25.25 17.08
N VAL A 318 -10.39 24.91 16.69
CA VAL A 318 -9.26 25.85 16.70
C VAL A 318 -9.43 26.87 15.59
N THR A 319 -9.76 28.11 15.96
CA THR A 319 -9.89 29.25 15.03
C THR A 319 -8.85 30.34 15.26
N GLU A 320 -8.28 30.40 16.46
CA GLU A 320 -7.32 31.43 16.89
C GLU A 320 -5.90 30.99 16.51
N VAL A 321 -5.48 31.33 15.28
CA VAL A 321 -4.18 30.92 14.74
C VAL A 321 -3.04 31.41 15.62
N GLU A 322 -3.11 32.66 16.07
CA GLU A 322 -2.06 33.34 16.83
C GLU A 322 -1.77 32.59 18.14
N LYS A 323 -2.82 32.09 18.82
CA LYS A 323 -2.67 31.26 20.01
C LYS A 323 -1.97 29.94 19.69
N VAL A 324 -2.31 29.28 18.59
CA VAL A 324 -1.63 28.05 18.18
C VAL A 324 -0.14 28.30 17.99
N ILE A 325 0.23 29.39 17.31
CA ILE A 325 1.63 29.76 17.07
C ILE A 325 2.36 30.13 18.37
N GLU A 326 1.70 30.84 19.29
CA GLU A 326 2.23 31.15 20.62
C GLU A 326 2.53 29.87 21.42
N TYR A 327 1.57 28.94 21.47
CA TYR A 327 1.78 27.65 22.11
C TYR A 327 2.91 26.86 21.43
N MET A 328 2.99 26.86 20.10
CA MET A 328 4.09 26.19 19.38
C MET A 328 5.45 26.77 19.78
N GLY A 329 5.55 28.09 19.92
CA GLY A 329 6.75 28.78 20.40
C GLY A 329 7.13 28.42 21.83
N SER A 330 6.15 28.21 22.72
CA SER A 330 6.43 27.82 24.11
C SER A 330 7.08 26.42 24.22
N PHE A 331 6.90 25.56 23.21
CA PHE A 331 7.51 24.24 23.14
C PHE A 331 8.81 24.20 22.32
N GLU A 332 9.33 25.33 21.86
CA GLU A 332 10.49 25.36 20.95
C GLU A 332 11.74 24.71 21.55
N PHE A 333 12.00 24.97 22.83
CA PHE A 333 13.18 24.44 23.54
C PHE A 333 12.95 23.07 24.18
N THR A 334 11.70 22.65 24.36
CA THR A 334 11.36 21.37 24.99
C THR A 334 11.09 20.27 23.97
N ILE A 335 10.48 20.61 22.84
CA ILE A 335 10.25 19.72 21.69
C ILE A 335 11.24 20.13 20.59
N THR A 336 12.42 19.53 20.62
CA THR A 336 13.54 19.81 19.69
C THR A 336 13.70 18.70 18.65
N ASP A 337 14.30 19.01 17.49
CA ASP A 337 14.60 18.00 16.46
C ASP A 337 15.40 16.81 17.00
N HIS A 338 16.35 17.08 17.91
CA HIS A 338 17.16 16.04 18.54
C HIS A 338 16.29 15.08 19.37
N LEU A 339 15.42 15.61 20.24
CA LEU A 339 14.51 14.80 21.04
C LEU A 339 13.59 13.95 20.15
N ILE A 340 13.02 14.55 19.11
CA ILE A 340 12.15 13.85 18.16
C ILE A 340 12.90 12.71 17.46
N ALA A 341 14.13 12.95 17.01
CA ALA A 341 14.95 11.92 16.37
C ALA A 341 15.26 10.76 17.32
N GLU A 342 15.60 11.03 18.58
CA GLU A 342 15.84 10.01 19.59
C GLU A 342 14.59 9.18 19.91
N LEU A 343 13.45 9.84 20.12
CA LEU A 343 12.18 9.16 20.41
C LEU A 343 11.70 8.33 19.23
N ARG A 344 11.82 8.85 17.99
CA ARG A 344 11.54 8.09 16.76
C ARG A 344 12.35 6.81 16.70
N LYS A 345 13.68 6.92 16.87
CA LYS A 345 14.58 5.76 16.86
C LYS A 345 14.21 4.74 17.93
N LYS A 346 13.91 5.20 19.15
CA LYS A 346 13.47 4.36 20.27
C LYS A 346 12.17 3.61 19.93
N HIS A 347 11.12 4.32 19.55
CA HIS A 347 9.81 3.71 19.30
C HIS A 347 9.79 2.83 18.07
N GLN A 348 10.56 3.19 17.05
CA GLN A 348 10.78 2.37 15.86
C GLN A 348 11.46 1.04 16.21
N ALA A 349 12.47 1.04 17.09
CA ALA A 349 13.12 -0.19 17.56
C ALA A 349 12.16 -1.09 18.36
N VAL A 350 11.29 -0.50 19.19
CA VAL A 350 10.25 -1.27 19.92
C VAL A 350 9.27 -1.90 18.93
N LEU A 351 8.77 -1.14 17.96
CA LEU A 351 7.86 -1.66 16.92
C LEU A 351 8.46 -2.83 16.13
N MET A 352 9.78 -2.82 15.90
CA MET A 352 10.49 -3.93 15.26
C MET A 352 10.60 -5.16 16.14
N ALA A 353 10.94 -4.96 17.42
CA ALA A 353 11.01 -6.05 18.38
C ALA A 353 9.65 -6.72 18.55
N ASP A 354 8.56 -5.94 18.62
CA ASP A 354 7.18 -6.43 18.66
C ASP A 354 6.82 -7.29 17.42
N GLN A 355 7.46 -7.04 16.28
CA GLN A 355 7.32 -7.81 15.04
C GLN A 355 8.32 -8.97 14.91
N GLY A 356 9.09 -9.29 15.96
CA GLY A 356 10.04 -10.40 15.99
C GLY A 356 11.37 -10.13 15.29
N MET A 357 11.71 -8.86 15.02
CA MET A 357 12.99 -8.46 14.42
C MET A 357 14.04 -8.21 15.53
N ILE A 358 15.19 -8.88 15.47
CA ILE A 358 16.28 -8.68 16.43
C ILE A 358 17.02 -7.38 16.09
N VAL A 359 16.76 -6.30 16.84
CA VAL A 359 17.43 -5.01 16.67
C VAL A 359 18.59 -4.90 17.67
N ASN A 360 19.82 -5.09 17.20
CA ASN A 360 20.98 -4.67 17.98
C ASN A 360 21.12 -3.15 17.90
N THR A 361 20.79 -2.45 18.98
CA THR A 361 20.72 -0.97 19.08
C THR A 361 22.07 -0.26 18.92
N SER A 362 23.17 -1.03 18.92
CA SER A 362 24.55 -0.55 18.80
C SER A 362 25.10 -0.53 17.35
N THR A 363 24.33 -0.99 16.37
CA THR A 363 24.74 -1.09 14.95
C THR A 363 23.69 -0.46 14.03
N GLU A 364 24.10 0.51 13.19
CA GLU A 364 23.21 1.23 12.25
C GLU A 364 22.56 0.34 11.18
N THR A 365 23.09 -0.86 10.95
CA THR A 365 22.73 -1.77 9.86
C THR A 365 21.50 -2.65 10.12
N ASN A 366 20.92 -2.61 11.32
CA ASN A 366 19.74 -3.43 11.72
C ASN A 366 18.41 -2.66 11.70
N LEU A 367 18.41 -1.45 11.16
CA LEU A 367 17.20 -0.65 10.96
C LEU A 367 16.62 -0.94 9.56
N PRO A 368 15.29 -0.93 9.37
CA PRO A 368 14.65 -1.00 8.06
C PRO A 368 15.16 0.14 7.20
N LYS A 369 14.98 0.01 5.88
CA LYS A 369 15.40 0.99 4.87
C LYS A 369 15.28 2.42 5.41
N GLN A 370 16.42 2.99 5.78
CA GLN A 370 16.52 4.37 6.29
C GLN A 370 16.29 5.39 5.18
N THR A 371 16.17 4.93 3.92
CA THR A 371 15.89 5.75 2.74
C THR A 371 14.84 5.06 1.88
N THR A 372 13.85 5.82 1.44
CA THR A 372 12.78 5.34 0.55
C THR A 372 13.37 5.00 -0.82
N THR A 373 13.09 3.80 -1.35
CA THR A 373 13.61 3.38 -2.67
C THR A 373 12.98 4.23 -3.79
N ARG A 374 13.80 5.03 -4.47
CA ARG A 374 13.40 5.82 -5.65
C ARG A 374 13.65 5.05 -6.95
N ARG A 375 12.66 5.00 -7.85
CA ARG A 375 12.83 4.43 -9.21
C ARG A 375 13.92 5.21 -9.95
N LYS A 376 14.95 4.50 -10.46
CA LYS A 376 16.02 5.11 -11.27
C LYS A 376 15.49 5.41 -12.67
N LEU A 377 15.10 6.66 -12.93
CA LEU A 377 14.76 7.14 -14.27
C LEU A 377 16.04 7.54 -15.02
N THR A 378 16.46 6.74 -16.00
CA THR A 378 17.55 7.12 -16.91
C THR A 378 17.00 7.92 -18.08
N ARG A 379 17.63 9.07 -18.40
CA ARG A 379 17.43 9.84 -19.63
C ARG A 379 17.40 8.89 -20.83
N SER A 380 16.41 9.03 -21.73
CA SER A 380 16.51 8.46 -23.09
C SER A 380 17.87 8.86 -23.64
N LYS A 381 18.78 7.90 -23.78
CA LYS A 381 20.18 8.18 -24.12
C LYS A 381 20.21 8.78 -25.51
N SER A 382 20.72 10.00 -25.63
CA SER A 382 21.23 10.48 -26.91
C SER A 382 22.37 9.56 -27.33
N ILE A 383 22.31 9.09 -28.58
CA ILE A 383 23.20 8.14 -29.26
C ILE A 383 24.70 8.46 -29.06
N ILE A 384 25.03 9.73 -28.79
CA ILE A 384 26.40 10.23 -28.70
C ILE A 384 27.13 9.79 -27.41
N LYS A 385 26.42 9.48 -26.31
CA LYS A 385 27.06 9.05 -25.04
C LYS A 385 27.32 7.54 -24.95
N GLN A 386 26.96 6.77 -25.96
CA GLN A 386 27.23 5.34 -26.06
C GLN A 386 28.65 5.04 -26.53
N ILE A 387 29.36 6.05 -27.05
CA ILE A 387 30.70 5.94 -27.62
C ILE A 387 31.80 6.22 -26.58
N PHE A 388 31.50 6.96 -25.50
CA PHE A 388 32.48 7.35 -24.49
C PHE A 388 31.93 7.14 -23.06
N SER A 389 32.13 5.94 -22.50
CA SER A 389 31.97 5.72 -21.05
C SER A 389 33.28 5.15 -20.49
N SER A 390 33.88 5.91 -19.57
CA SER A 390 35.11 5.61 -18.85
C SER A 390 34.93 4.53 -17.77
N LYS A 391 36.03 3.84 -17.43
CA LYS A 391 36.09 2.61 -16.62
C LYS A 391 35.54 2.70 -15.18
N ASP A 392 35.47 3.89 -14.57
CA ASP A 392 35.13 4.02 -13.14
C ASP A 392 33.62 3.85 -12.81
N ASP A 393 32.71 4.02 -13.79
CA ASP A 393 31.27 3.78 -13.58
C ASP A 393 30.91 2.29 -13.46
N SER A 394 31.82 1.38 -13.84
CA SER A 394 31.56 -0.06 -13.89
C SER A 394 31.61 -0.76 -12.53
N GLU A 395 32.50 -0.33 -11.63
CA GLU A 395 32.68 -0.96 -10.32
C GLU A 395 31.56 -0.58 -9.33
N MET A 396 31.09 0.66 -9.36
CA MET A 396 30.03 1.14 -8.47
C MET A 396 28.65 0.59 -8.86
N ASP A 397 28.41 0.39 -10.16
CA ASP A 397 27.21 -0.26 -10.71
C ASP A 397 27.19 -1.76 -10.41
N GLN A 398 28.34 -2.44 -10.49
CA GLN A 398 28.44 -3.85 -10.11
C GLN A 398 28.19 -4.07 -8.62
N LYS A 399 28.75 -3.22 -7.74
CA LYS A 399 28.50 -3.28 -6.30
C LYS A 399 27.01 -3.09 -5.98
N SER A 400 26.36 -2.11 -6.62
CA SER A 400 24.93 -1.84 -6.44
C SER A 400 24.04 -2.99 -6.94
N LYS A 401 24.41 -3.65 -8.05
CA LYS A 401 23.72 -4.84 -8.57
C LYS A 401 23.88 -6.03 -7.64
N ASN A 402 25.08 -6.27 -7.12
CA ASN A 402 25.35 -7.35 -6.16
C ASN A 402 24.58 -7.13 -4.85
N ILE A 403 24.46 -5.87 -4.39
CA ILE A 403 23.64 -5.51 -3.21
C ILE A 403 22.17 -5.85 -3.44
N ARG A 404 21.58 -5.40 -4.56
CA ARG A 404 20.17 -5.69 -4.90
C ARG A 404 19.91 -7.19 -5.07
N GLN A 405 20.86 -7.91 -5.65
CA GLN A 405 20.76 -9.37 -5.78
C GLN A 405 20.73 -10.05 -4.41
N THR A 406 21.54 -9.56 -3.47
CA THR A 406 21.57 -10.07 -2.09
C THR A 406 20.27 -9.75 -1.35
N GLU A 407 19.72 -8.54 -1.53
CA GLU A 407 18.43 -8.12 -0.96
C GLU A 407 17.29 -9.06 -1.37
N ILE A 408 17.16 -9.36 -2.67
CA ILE A 408 16.10 -10.26 -3.17
C ILE A 408 16.22 -11.66 -2.54
N LEU A 409 17.45 -12.17 -2.37
CA LEU A 409 17.68 -13.47 -1.71
C LEU A 409 17.32 -13.43 -0.22
N VAL A 410 17.66 -12.34 0.47
CA VAL A 410 17.33 -12.14 1.89
C VAL A 410 15.83 -12.04 2.09
N ASP A 411 15.11 -11.30 1.24
CA ASP A 411 13.66 -11.14 1.32
C ASP A 411 12.92 -12.47 1.14
N LEU A 412 13.36 -13.30 0.18
CA LEU A 412 12.80 -14.64 0.01
C LEU A 412 13.06 -15.50 1.25
N LYS A 413 14.31 -15.52 1.72
CA LYS A 413 14.69 -16.32 2.89
C LYS A 413 13.91 -15.90 4.13
N GLU A 414 13.76 -14.60 4.37
CA GLU A 414 12.97 -14.10 5.50
C GLU A 414 11.49 -14.44 5.36
N SER A 415 10.93 -14.37 4.14
CA SER A 415 9.54 -14.79 3.89
C SER A 415 9.31 -16.26 4.27
N VAL A 416 10.26 -17.15 3.93
CA VAL A 416 10.22 -18.57 4.31
C VAL A 416 10.39 -18.76 5.82
N LEU A 417 11.33 -18.05 6.44
CA LEU A 417 11.59 -18.15 7.89
C LEU A 417 10.40 -17.67 8.72
N GLN A 418 9.70 -16.63 8.26
CA GLN A 418 8.47 -16.15 8.91
C GLN A 418 7.38 -17.21 8.92
N ILE A 419 7.22 -17.98 7.83
CA ILE A 419 6.30 -19.13 7.82
C ILE A 419 6.76 -20.19 8.83
N CYS A 420 8.05 -20.51 8.89
CA CYS A 420 8.56 -21.47 9.87
C CYS A 420 8.29 -21.02 11.31
N ARG A 421 8.56 -19.75 11.63
CA ARG A 421 8.31 -19.14 12.94
C ARG A 421 6.82 -19.12 13.29
N TYR A 422 5.95 -18.87 12.31
CA TYR A 422 4.51 -18.94 12.48
C TYR A 422 4.08 -20.32 13.00
N PHE A 423 4.48 -21.40 12.33
CA PHE A 423 4.14 -22.76 12.78
C PHE A 423 4.71 -23.09 14.16
N ILE A 424 5.93 -22.65 14.48
CA ILE A 424 6.53 -22.80 15.81
C ILE A 424 5.70 -22.07 16.88
N SER A 425 5.28 -20.83 16.60
CA SER A 425 4.49 -20.03 17.54
C SER A 425 3.09 -20.59 17.80
N CYS A 426 2.57 -21.40 16.88
CA CYS A 426 1.24 -21.98 16.95
C CYS A 426 1.18 -23.25 17.82
N ASP A 427 2.27 -24.02 17.90
CA ASP A 427 2.36 -25.26 18.68
C ASP A 427 3.80 -25.47 19.18
N GLU A 428 4.00 -25.38 20.50
CA GLU A 428 5.30 -25.58 21.16
C GLU A 428 5.90 -26.97 20.85
N LYS A 429 5.07 -27.99 20.54
CA LYS A 429 5.57 -29.31 20.13
C LYS A 429 6.21 -29.31 18.75
N MET A 430 5.93 -28.30 17.92
CA MET A 430 6.56 -28.12 16.62
C MET A 430 7.96 -27.50 16.74
N GLU A 431 8.29 -26.80 17.83
CA GLU A 431 9.61 -26.18 18.04
C GLU A 431 10.77 -27.19 17.93
N LEU A 432 10.57 -28.41 18.44
CA LEU A 432 11.57 -29.48 18.41
C LEU A 432 11.71 -30.18 17.05
N ASN A 433 10.73 -30.02 16.16
CA ASN A 433 10.62 -30.79 14.91
C ASN A 433 10.75 -29.94 13.65
N VAL A 434 10.57 -28.62 13.75
CA VAL A 434 10.64 -27.69 12.62
C VAL A 434 12.09 -27.28 12.36
N CYS A 435 12.56 -27.53 11.14
CA CYS A 435 13.87 -27.05 10.72
C CYS A 435 13.76 -25.60 10.21
N THR A 436 14.55 -24.69 10.79
CA THR A 436 14.65 -23.29 10.34
C THR A 436 15.94 -23.01 9.55
N GLN A 437 16.84 -23.98 9.45
CA GLN A 437 18.11 -23.85 8.74
C GLN A 437 18.12 -24.72 7.49
N ALA A 438 18.20 -24.07 6.32
CA ALA A 438 18.30 -24.80 5.06
C ALA A 438 19.65 -25.55 4.95
N ASP A 439 19.58 -26.83 4.60
CA ASP A 439 20.74 -27.68 4.34
C ASP A 439 21.23 -27.48 2.88
N TYR A 440 22.31 -26.74 2.69
CA TYR A 440 22.86 -26.45 1.36
C TYR A 440 23.80 -27.55 0.82
N SER A 441 23.86 -28.73 1.46
CA SER A 441 24.76 -29.81 1.04
C SER A 441 24.30 -30.47 -0.28
N PRO A 442 25.25 -30.89 -1.14
CA PRO A 442 24.95 -31.63 -2.38
C PRO A 442 24.19 -32.95 -2.13
N GLU A 443 24.48 -33.63 -1.03
CA GLU A 443 23.87 -34.90 -0.65
C GLU A 443 22.37 -34.73 -0.35
N SER A 444 22.01 -33.63 0.30
CA SER A 444 20.62 -33.25 0.57
C SER A 444 19.84 -33.05 -0.73
N HIS A 445 20.46 -32.36 -1.69
CA HIS A 445 19.85 -32.06 -2.99
C HIS A 445 19.50 -33.31 -3.80
N GLN A 446 20.36 -34.34 -3.78
CA GLN A 446 20.13 -35.60 -4.50
C GLN A 446 18.97 -36.40 -3.92
N LYS A 447 18.64 -36.19 -2.64
CA LYS A 447 17.57 -36.90 -1.93
C LYS A 447 16.21 -36.20 -2.01
N ASP A 448 16.10 -35.02 -2.61
CA ASP A 448 14.86 -34.23 -2.59
C ASP A 448 13.67 -34.97 -3.22
N ILE A 449 13.88 -35.56 -4.40
CA ILE A 449 12.83 -36.31 -5.11
C ILE A 449 12.45 -37.56 -4.32
N GLU A 450 13.44 -38.28 -3.78
CA GLU A 450 13.18 -39.47 -2.95
C GLU A 450 12.41 -39.10 -1.68
N THR A 451 12.80 -38.03 -0.99
CA THR A 451 12.15 -37.50 0.21
C THR A 451 10.71 -37.10 -0.08
N TYR A 452 10.48 -36.40 -1.19
CA TYR A 452 9.14 -36.06 -1.67
C TYR A 452 8.28 -37.29 -1.95
N LEU A 453 8.82 -38.29 -2.65
CA LEU A 453 8.12 -39.54 -2.97
C LEU A 453 7.87 -40.42 -1.73
N ASN A 454 8.71 -40.32 -0.70
CA ASN A 454 8.55 -41.04 0.57
C ASN A 454 7.56 -40.33 1.51
N GLY A 455 7.56 -38.99 1.56
CA GLY A 455 6.67 -38.18 2.40
C GLY A 455 5.18 -38.36 2.05
N ARG A 456 4.86 -38.62 0.77
CA ARG A 456 3.49 -38.98 0.33
C ARG A 456 3.00 -40.37 0.75
N ARG A 457 3.84 -41.20 1.39
CA ARG A 457 3.50 -42.59 1.75
C ARG A 457 2.91 -42.74 3.16
N VAL A 458 2.93 -41.69 3.98
CA VAL A 458 2.75 -41.80 5.44
C VAL A 458 1.64 -40.88 5.94
N GLY A 459 0.38 -41.30 5.81
CA GLY A 459 -0.72 -40.64 6.51
C GLY A 459 -2.10 -41.17 6.12
N ALA A 460 -3.11 -40.81 6.93
CA ALA A 460 -4.50 -41.16 6.67
C ALA A 460 -5.20 -40.02 5.92
N LYS A 461 -6.15 -40.38 5.04
CA LYS A 461 -7.04 -39.41 4.36
C LYS A 461 -7.85 -38.67 5.42
N ARG A 462 -8.04 -37.36 5.31
CA ARG A 462 -8.84 -36.57 6.25
C ARG A 462 -9.84 -35.68 5.54
N GLY A 463 -11.01 -35.52 6.13
CA GLY A 463 -12.06 -34.63 5.65
C GLY A 463 -12.56 -33.69 6.74
N ARG A 464 -12.92 -32.47 6.35
CA ARG A 464 -13.51 -31.44 7.21
C ARG A 464 -15.03 -31.51 7.11
N ALA A 465 -15.70 -31.58 8.25
CA ALA A 465 -17.15 -31.52 8.31
C ALA A 465 -17.67 -30.16 7.80
N LEU A 466 -18.58 -30.18 6.85
CA LEU A 466 -19.27 -29.00 6.32
C LEU A 466 -20.51 -28.62 7.15
N LEU A 467 -21.05 -29.59 7.88
CA LEU A 467 -22.29 -29.52 8.65
C LEU A 467 -22.13 -30.27 9.97
N ASP A 468 -23.00 -29.97 10.93
CA ASP A 468 -23.14 -30.79 12.13
C ASP A 468 -23.83 -32.12 11.78
N PHE A 469 -23.34 -33.22 12.34
CA PHE A 469 -23.96 -34.53 12.25
C PHE A 469 -24.08 -35.12 13.64
N ALA A 470 -25.32 -35.17 14.16
CA ALA A 470 -25.60 -35.75 15.45
C ALA A 470 -25.65 -37.27 15.32
N ARG A 471 -24.99 -37.97 16.24
CA ARG A 471 -25.05 -39.43 16.34
C ARG A 471 -26.41 -39.84 16.92
N GLU A 472 -27.20 -40.59 16.15
CA GLU A 472 -28.46 -41.19 16.59
C GLU A 472 -28.30 -42.70 16.88
N GLU A 473 -27.45 -43.39 16.11
CA GLU A 473 -27.16 -44.82 16.27
C GLU A 473 -25.73 -45.11 16.80
N GLU A 474 -25.50 -46.32 17.34
CA GLU A 474 -24.19 -46.68 17.90
C GLU A 474 -23.07 -46.81 16.86
N ASN A 475 -23.43 -47.08 15.61
CA ASN A 475 -22.52 -47.26 14.47
C ASN A 475 -22.18 -45.92 13.77
N GLU A 476 -22.86 -44.82 14.08
CA GLU A 476 -22.67 -43.48 13.49
C GLU A 476 -21.54 -42.69 14.16
N LEU A 477 -20.81 -41.91 13.37
CA LEU A 477 -19.79 -40.98 13.85
C LEU A 477 -20.37 -39.56 13.93
N GLY A 478 -20.75 -39.12 15.13
CA GLY A 478 -21.17 -37.73 15.34
C GLY A 478 -20.00 -36.75 15.31
N PHE A 479 -20.18 -35.61 14.66
CA PHE A 479 -19.20 -34.52 14.56
C PHE A 479 -19.89 -33.16 14.41
N ARG A 480 -19.15 -32.09 14.66
CA ARG A 480 -19.58 -30.71 14.42
C ARG A 480 -18.98 -30.18 13.13
N LYS A 481 -19.62 -29.17 12.55
CA LYS A 481 -19.09 -28.40 11.44
C LYS A 481 -17.67 -27.92 11.77
N ASN A 482 -16.78 -28.09 10.81
CA ASN A 482 -15.34 -27.86 10.84
C ASN A 482 -14.48 -28.91 11.59
N ASP A 483 -15.08 -29.96 12.18
CA ASP A 483 -14.29 -31.07 12.72
C ASP A 483 -13.49 -31.78 11.62
N ILE A 484 -12.29 -32.23 11.97
CA ILE A 484 -11.40 -32.96 11.06
C ILE A 484 -11.52 -34.45 11.34
N ILE A 485 -12.12 -35.15 10.38
CA ILE A 485 -12.42 -36.58 10.40
C ILE A 485 -11.30 -37.32 9.69
N THR A 486 -10.70 -38.30 10.36
CA THR A 486 -9.80 -39.25 9.72
C THR A 486 -10.64 -40.25 8.93
N ILE A 487 -10.55 -40.23 7.61
CA ILE A 487 -11.29 -41.11 6.71
C ILE A 487 -10.57 -42.47 6.68
N ILE A 488 -11.27 -43.50 7.15
CA ILE A 488 -10.75 -44.87 7.25
C ILE A 488 -11.19 -45.72 6.06
N SER A 489 -12.41 -45.51 5.54
CA SER A 489 -12.92 -46.24 4.38
C SER A 489 -13.92 -45.39 3.61
N GLU A 490 -13.72 -45.31 2.29
CA GLU A 490 -14.58 -44.61 1.34
C GLU A 490 -15.21 -45.53 0.28
N LYS A 491 -15.30 -46.83 0.60
CA LYS A 491 -15.80 -47.87 -0.34
C LYS A 491 -17.24 -47.62 -0.84
N ASP A 492 -18.00 -46.78 -0.17
CA ASP A 492 -19.38 -46.44 -0.50
C ASP A 492 -19.46 -44.94 -0.83
N GLU A 493 -20.13 -44.57 -1.92
CA GLU A 493 -20.21 -43.19 -2.42
C GLU A 493 -21.03 -42.27 -1.51
N HIS A 494 -21.85 -42.82 -0.62
CA HIS A 494 -22.78 -42.07 0.22
C HIS A 494 -22.44 -42.17 1.71
N CYS A 495 -21.82 -43.26 2.15
CA CYS A 495 -21.53 -43.53 3.55
C CYS A 495 -20.05 -43.89 3.77
N TRP A 496 -19.28 -42.96 4.33
CA TRP A 496 -17.87 -43.20 4.67
C TRP A 496 -17.71 -43.64 6.10
N VAL A 497 -16.61 -44.33 6.42
CA VAL A 497 -16.22 -44.67 7.79
C VAL A 497 -15.02 -43.83 8.17
N GLY A 498 -15.06 -43.20 9.33
CA GLY A 498 -13.93 -42.42 9.83
C GLY A 498 -13.85 -42.37 11.34
N GLU A 499 -12.92 -41.57 11.82
CA GLU A 499 -12.59 -41.42 13.23
C GLU A 499 -12.34 -39.96 13.59
N VAL A 500 -12.94 -39.53 14.71
CA VAL A 500 -12.75 -38.20 15.34
C VAL A 500 -12.65 -38.42 16.85
N ASN A 501 -11.64 -37.84 17.50
CA ASN A 501 -11.46 -37.92 18.95
C ASN A 501 -11.48 -39.35 19.52
N GLY A 502 -10.95 -40.33 18.76
CA GLY A 502 -10.93 -41.75 19.14
C GLY A 502 -12.27 -42.48 19.00
N LEU A 503 -13.33 -41.80 18.54
CA LEU A 503 -14.61 -42.40 18.20
C LEU A 503 -14.61 -42.74 16.72
N ARG A 504 -15.07 -43.94 16.38
CA ARG A 504 -15.14 -44.45 15.01
C ARG A 504 -16.57 -44.83 14.65
N GLY A 505 -17.00 -44.48 13.44
CA GLY A 505 -18.33 -44.78 12.94
C GLY A 505 -18.50 -44.40 11.47
N TRP A 506 -19.67 -44.68 10.91
CA TRP A 506 -20.01 -44.25 9.56
C TRP A 506 -20.63 -42.84 9.57
N PHE A 507 -20.51 -42.11 8.47
CA PHE A 507 -21.10 -40.80 8.27
C PHE A 507 -21.41 -40.53 6.79
N PRO A 508 -22.35 -39.60 6.49
CA PRO A 508 -22.66 -39.24 5.10
C PRO A 508 -21.48 -38.52 4.42
N ALA A 509 -21.01 -39.06 3.29
CA ALA A 509 -19.87 -38.50 2.53
C ALA A 509 -20.08 -37.02 2.16
N LYS A 510 -21.29 -36.66 1.75
CA LYS A 510 -21.69 -35.27 1.38
C LYS A 510 -21.56 -34.23 2.51
N PHE A 511 -21.44 -34.66 3.76
CA PHE A 511 -21.29 -33.74 4.90
C PHE A 511 -19.84 -33.37 5.17
N VAL A 512 -18.92 -33.88 4.37
CA VAL A 512 -17.49 -33.72 4.58
C VAL A 512 -16.82 -33.30 3.27
N GLU A 513 -15.95 -32.30 3.36
CA GLU A 513 -15.03 -31.90 2.29
C GLU A 513 -13.68 -32.53 2.56
N VAL A 514 -13.10 -33.25 1.61
CA VAL A 514 -11.78 -33.86 1.84
C VAL A 514 -10.70 -32.75 1.86
N VAL A 515 -9.94 -32.67 2.95
CA VAL A 515 -8.94 -31.60 3.19
C VAL A 515 -7.49 -32.10 3.11
N ASP A 516 -7.27 -33.39 3.31
CA ASP A 516 -5.96 -34.01 3.16
C ASP A 516 -6.12 -35.40 2.54
N GLU A 517 -5.92 -35.45 1.22
CA GLU A 517 -6.02 -36.68 0.43
C GLU A 517 -4.69 -37.45 0.35
N ARG A 518 -3.60 -36.85 0.83
CA ARG A 518 -2.24 -37.23 0.39
C ARG A 518 -1.39 -37.79 1.51
N GLY A 519 -2.04 -38.11 2.63
CA GLY A 519 -1.39 -38.60 3.83
C GLY A 519 -0.38 -37.61 4.39
N LYS A 520 -0.67 -36.30 4.33
CA LYS A 520 0.21 -35.32 4.96
C LYS A 520 -0.08 -35.28 6.47
N SER A 521 0.79 -34.66 7.25
CA SER A 521 0.45 -34.35 8.64
C SER A 521 -0.38 -33.08 8.65
N TYR A 522 -1.69 -33.19 8.40
CA TYR A 522 -2.62 -32.06 8.47
C TYR A 522 -2.43 -31.28 9.77
N THR A 523 -2.46 -29.95 9.66
CA THR A 523 -2.48 -29.03 10.80
C THR A 523 -3.49 -27.93 10.51
N ILE A 524 -4.17 -27.45 11.55
CA ILE A 524 -5.13 -26.33 11.41
C ILE A 524 -4.43 -25.03 11.01
N TYR A 525 -3.16 -24.85 11.39
CA TYR A 525 -2.38 -23.64 11.15
C TYR A 525 -2.00 -23.46 9.67
N GLY A 526 -1.91 -24.57 8.92
CA GLY A 526 -1.68 -24.53 7.47
C GLY A 526 -2.96 -24.37 6.64
N ASP A 527 -4.13 -24.31 7.28
CA ASP A 527 -5.43 -24.30 6.65
C ASP A 527 -6.01 -22.88 6.63
N GLU A 528 -6.10 -22.26 5.44
CA GLU A 528 -6.54 -20.86 5.33
C GLU A 528 -8.00 -20.63 5.76
N ALA A 529 -8.82 -21.68 5.80
CA ALA A 529 -10.20 -21.57 6.26
C ALA A 529 -10.29 -21.49 7.79
N VAL A 530 -9.27 -21.99 8.50
CA VAL A 530 -9.23 -22.04 9.97
C VAL A 530 -8.31 -20.97 10.54
N SER A 531 -7.12 -20.81 9.94
CA SER A 531 -6.11 -19.83 10.35
C SER A 531 -5.86 -18.83 9.22
N PRO A 532 -6.62 -17.73 9.15
CA PRO A 532 -6.53 -16.77 8.05
C PRO A 532 -5.15 -16.10 7.95
N GLU A 533 -4.36 -16.06 9.03
CA GLU A 533 -3.02 -15.47 9.07
C GLU A 533 -2.08 -16.09 8.04
N ILE A 534 -2.20 -17.40 7.79
CA ILE A 534 -1.36 -18.12 6.81
C ILE A 534 -1.52 -17.57 5.39
N THR A 535 -2.68 -16.97 5.10
CA THR A 535 -2.98 -16.32 3.82
C THR A 535 -2.02 -15.18 3.54
N GLU A 536 -1.74 -14.34 4.54
CA GLU A 536 -0.84 -13.18 4.39
C GLU A 536 0.62 -13.62 4.23
N TYR A 537 1.05 -14.63 4.98
CA TYR A 537 2.41 -15.17 4.85
C TYR A 537 2.67 -15.78 3.47
N ILE A 538 1.72 -16.54 2.93
CA ILE A 538 1.89 -17.22 1.64
C ILE A 538 1.59 -16.29 0.45
N ARG A 539 0.41 -15.68 0.41
CA ARG A 539 -0.07 -14.89 -0.75
C ARG A 539 0.43 -13.45 -0.75
N GLY A 540 0.67 -12.88 0.43
CA GLY A 540 1.26 -11.56 0.58
C GLY A 540 2.77 -11.62 0.45
N ARG A 541 3.45 -12.22 1.45
CA ARG A 541 4.91 -12.13 1.58
C ARG A 541 5.66 -13.07 0.63
N LEU A 542 5.42 -14.38 0.74
CA LEU A 542 6.15 -15.39 -0.05
C LEU A 542 5.89 -15.23 -1.56
N ALA A 543 4.66 -14.95 -1.97
CA ALA A 543 4.36 -14.74 -3.38
C ALA A 543 5.09 -13.52 -3.97
N ASN A 544 5.19 -12.43 -3.21
CA ASN A 544 5.90 -11.23 -3.65
C ASN A 544 7.41 -11.45 -3.72
N SER A 545 8.03 -12.09 -2.72
CA SER A 545 9.48 -12.37 -2.75
C SER A 545 9.84 -13.41 -3.82
N PHE A 546 9.02 -14.45 -4.01
CA PHE A 546 9.19 -15.40 -5.11
C PHE A 546 9.05 -14.74 -6.48
N ARG A 547 8.11 -13.80 -6.63
CA ARG A 547 7.94 -13.01 -7.85
C ARG A 547 9.21 -12.23 -8.20
N GLN A 548 9.84 -11.59 -7.22
CA GLN A 548 11.08 -10.84 -7.44
C GLN A 548 12.22 -11.73 -7.95
N ILE A 549 12.33 -12.95 -7.44
CA ILE A 549 13.29 -13.96 -7.92
C ILE A 549 13.02 -14.31 -9.38
N MET A 550 11.74 -14.53 -9.71
CA MET A 550 11.30 -14.89 -11.06
C MET A 550 11.42 -13.73 -12.06
N ASP A 551 11.31 -12.47 -11.65
CA ASP A 551 11.51 -11.32 -12.54
C ASP A 551 12.99 -10.98 -12.76
N HIS A 552 13.88 -11.42 -11.87
CA HIS A 552 15.29 -11.07 -11.94
C HIS A 552 15.96 -11.61 -13.21
N GLY A 553 16.28 -10.69 -14.12
CA GLY A 553 16.97 -10.99 -15.37
C GLY A 553 16.10 -11.54 -16.48
N ILE A 554 14.79 -11.34 -16.41
CA ILE A 554 13.88 -11.61 -17.53
C ILE A 554 14.19 -10.67 -18.71
N ARG A 555 14.09 -11.19 -19.93
CA ARG A 555 14.35 -10.47 -21.19
C ARG A 555 13.12 -9.69 -21.65
N GLU A 556 13.36 -8.67 -22.46
CA GLU A 556 12.31 -7.92 -23.15
C GLU A 556 12.01 -8.51 -24.53
N ASN A 557 10.74 -8.45 -24.97
CA ASN A 557 10.35 -8.95 -26.28
C ASN A 557 10.77 -7.96 -27.38
N VAL A 558 11.65 -8.40 -28.29
CA VAL A 558 12.29 -7.55 -29.31
C VAL A 558 11.31 -7.07 -30.40
N ILE A 559 10.17 -7.75 -30.58
CA ILE A 559 9.21 -7.46 -31.67
C ILE A 559 8.18 -6.39 -31.27
N TYR A 560 7.87 -6.28 -29.99
CA TYR A 560 6.96 -5.26 -29.45
C TYR A 560 7.72 -4.44 -28.41
N THR A 561 8.18 -3.25 -28.81
CA THR A 561 9.11 -2.36 -28.09
C THR A 561 8.61 -1.80 -26.73
N ALA A 562 7.71 -2.51 -26.04
CA ALA A 562 7.13 -2.10 -24.75
C ALA A 562 6.65 -3.25 -23.83
N MET A 563 6.90 -4.54 -24.13
CA MET A 563 6.43 -5.64 -23.26
C MET A 563 7.54 -6.62 -22.89
N ALA A 564 7.95 -6.60 -21.61
CA ALA A 564 8.81 -7.64 -21.04
C ALA A 564 8.11 -9.00 -21.07
N TYR A 565 8.87 -10.09 -21.21
CA TYR A 565 8.29 -11.42 -20.99
C TYR A 565 7.78 -11.51 -19.54
N HIS A 566 6.75 -12.31 -19.33
CA HIS A 566 6.24 -12.60 -18.00
C HIS A 566 6.72 -13.98 -17.53
N PRO A 567 7.07 -14.17 -16.24
CA PRO A 567 7.53 -15.48 -15.74
C PRO A 567 6.54 -16.62 -16.00
N TRP A 568 5.24 -16.33 -16.00
CA TRP A 568 4.19 -17.30 -16.36
C TRP A 568 4.42 -17.95 -17.74
N SER A 569 4.74 -17.18 -18.77
CA SER A 569 4.95 -17.71 -20.13
C SER A 569 6.20 -18.61 -20.19
N PHE A 570 7.22 -18.28 -19.41
CA PHE A 570 8.38 -19.16 -19.25
C PHE A 570 8.01 -20.48 -18.58
N ILE A 571 7.24 -20.42 -17.48
CA ILE A 571 6.78 -21.62 -16.76
C ILE A 571 5.89 -22.49 -17.66
N GLU A 572 4.99 -21.89 -18.43
CA GLU A 572 4.16 -22.61 -19.41
C GLU A 572 5.04 -23.37 -20.40
N ASP A 573 5.98 -22.70 -21.06
CA ASP A 573 6.87 -23.34 -22.04
C ASP A 573 7.67 -24.50 -21.41
N ILE A 574 8.19 -24.33 -20.19
CA ILE A 574 8.90 -25.41 -19.47
C ILE A 574 7.96 -26.57 -19.17
N ALA A 575 6.76 -26.29 -18.66
CA ALA A 575 5.79 -27.32 -18.27
C ALA A 575 5.36 -28.16 -19.48
N TYR A 576 5.06 -27.53 -20.62
CA TYR A 576 4.73 -28.21 -21.87
C TYR A 576 5.91 -29.04 -22.40
N TYR A 577 7.11 -28.45 -22.43
CA TYR A 577 8.30 -29.13 -22.95
C TYR A 577 8.68 -30.36 -22.09
N SER A 578 8.49 -30.27 -20.78
CA SER A 578 8.82 -31.37 -19.83
C SER A 578 8.05 -32.65 -20.13
N VAL A 579 6.86 -32.56 -20.74
CA VAL A 579 5.99 -33.70 -21.04
C VAL A 579 5.90 -34.04 -22.53
N GLU A 580 6.48 -33.22 -23.41
CA GLU A 580 6.33 -33.31 -24.87
C GLU A 580 6.71 -34.69 -25.44
N LYS A 581 7.86 -35.24 -25.01
CA LYS A 581 8.37 -36.53 -25.51
C LYS A 581 7.44 -37.70 -25.23
N ASN A 582 6.63 -37.62 -24.17
CA ASN A 582 5.71 -38.66 -23.73
C ASN A 582 4.27 -38.15 -23.66
N PHE A 583 3.92 -37.14 -24.45
CA PHE A 583 2.68 -36.39 -24.30
C PHE A 583 1.44 -37.30 -24.29
N SER A 584 1.34 -38.25 -25.23
CA SER A 584 0.20 -39.18 -25.28
C SER A 584 0.09 -40.07 -24.04
N SER A 585 1.21 -40.50 -23.46
CA SER A 585 1.26 -41.32 -22.25
C SER A 585 0.93 -40.51 -20.99
N VAL A 586 1.50 -39.30 -20.88
CA VAL A 586 1.24 -38.37 -19.78
C VAL A 586 -0.21 -37.92 -19.81
N TYR A 587 -0.72 -37.51 -20.98
CA TYR A 587 -2.10 -37.09 -21.16
C TYR A 587 -3.07 -38.23 -20.85
N SER A 588 -2.81 -39.45 -21.35
CA SER A 588 -3.63 -40.62 -21.01
C SER A 588 -3.65 -40.88 -19.50
N ARG A 589 -2.50 -40.81 -18.82
CA ARG A 589 -2.44 -40.95 -17.35
C ARG A 589 -3.20 -39.83 -16.64
N LEU A 590 -3.07 -38.57 -17.06
CA LEU A 590 -3.79 -37.43 -16.48
C LEU A 590 -5.30 -37.53 -16.70
N THR A 591 -5.74 -37.98 -17.88
CA THR A 591 -7.15 -38.24 -18.17
C THR A 591 -7.68 -39.40 -17.34
N LEU A 592 -6.95 -40.51 -17.21
CA LEU A 592 -7.34 -41.64 -16.37
C LEU A 592 -7.41 -41.25 -14.89
N CYS A 593 -6.41 -40.51 -14.41
CA CYS A 593 -6.38 -39.85 -13.11
C CYS A 593 -7.67 -39.05 -12.85
N ASN A 594 -8.00 -38.10 -13.72
CA ASN A 594 -9.21 -37.29 -13.59
C ASN A 594 -10.52 -38.09 -13.75
N THR A 595 -10.54 -39.18 -14.53
CA THR A 595 -11.76 -39.93 -14.86
C THR A 595 -12.11 -40.99 -13.81
N PHE A 596 -11.09 -41.57 -13.19
CA PHE A 596 -11.22 -42.70 -12.25
C PHE A 596 -10.76 -42.34 -10.83
N ASN A 597 -10.50 -41.06 -10.55
CA ASN A 597 -9.92 -40.57 -9.29
C ASN A 597 -8.67 -41.36 -8.84
N LEU A 598 -7.87 -41.88 -9.78
CA LEU A 598 -6.68 -42.69 -9.45
C LEU A 598 -5.59 -41.89 -8.71
N ASP A 599 -5.76 -40.58 -8.67
CA ASP A 599 -5.05 -39.56 -7.89
C ASP A 599 -5.04 -39.85 -6.39
N GLU A 600 -6.07 -40.55 -5.90
CA GLU A 600 -6.32 -40.88 -4.49
C GLU A 600 -5.18 -41.70 -3.87
N ASP A 601 -4.35 -42.36 -4.70
CA ASP A 601 -3.23 -43.18 -4.24
C ASP A 601 -1.85 -42.49 -4.25
N GLY A 602 -1.75 -41.19 -4.59
CA GLY A 602 -0.54 -40.37 -4.43
C GLY A 602 0.72 -40.80 -5.20
N LYS A 603 0.66 -41.91 -5.96
CA LYS A 603 1.79 -42.67 -6.51
C LYS A 603 2.10 -42.43 -8.00
N ILE A 604 1.31 -41.62 -8.72
CA ILE A 604 1.25 -41.74 -10.18
C ILE A 604 2.01 -40.65 -10.96
N LEU A 605 2.10 -39.42 -10.42
CA LEU A 605 2.64 -38.27 -11.17
C LEU A 605 4.00 -37.81 -10.62
N THR A 606 4.96 -37.62 -11.53
CA THR A 606 6.25 -36.98 -11.19
C THR A 606 6.07 -35.47 -10.94
N PRO A 607 7.03 -34.78 -10.29
CA PRO A 607 6.96 -33.32 -10.10
C PRO A 607 6.75 -32.54 -11.40
N GLU A 608 7.33 -32.99 -12.51
CA GLU A 608 7.19 -32.41 -13.85
C GLU A 608 5.75 -32.55 -14.37
N GLU A 609 5.17 -33.75 -14.25
CA GLU A 609 3.79 -34.03 -14.67
C GLU A 609 2.78 -33.27 -13.81
N LEU A 610 3.09 -33.12 -12.52
CA LEU A 610 2.29 -32.34 -11.59
C LEU A 610 2.36 -30.84 -11.90
N LEU A 611 3.53 -30.32 -12.31
CA LEU A 611 3.66 -28.94 -12.78
C LEU A 611 2.81 -28.71 -14.04
N PHE A 612 2.91 -29.61 -15.03
CA PHE A 612 2.12 -29.57 -16.25
C PHE A 612 0.62 -29.56 -15.96
N ARG A 613 0.15 -30.50 -15.12
CA ARG A 613 -1.26 -30.57 -14.69
C ARG A 613 -1.69 -29.27 -13.99
N SER A 614 -0.85 -28.73 -13.11
CA SER A 614 -1.17 -27.51 -12.36
C SER A 614 -1.29 -26.29 -13.28
N VAL A 615 -0.42 -26.18 -14.28
CA VAL A 615 -0.47 -25.13 -15.31
C VAL A 615 -1.75 -25.25 -16.14
N GLN A 616 -2.17 -26.47 -16.52
CA GLN A 616 -3.43 -26.69 -17.23
C GLN A 616 -4.64 -26.26 -16.38
N ILE A 617 -4.73 -26.72 -15.12
CA ILE A 617 -5.81 -26.36 -14.21
C ILE A 617 -5.91 -24.85 -14.02
N ILE A 618 -4.77 -24.18 -13.84
CA ILE A 618 -4.73 -22.71 -13.69
C ILE A 618 -5.16 -22.06 -15.00
N ASN A 619 -4.66 -22.50 -16.15
CA ASN A 619 -5.06 -21.94 -17.42
C ASN A 619 -6.56 -22.08 -17.66
N ASP A 620 -7.14 -23.25 -17.44
CA ASP A 620 -8.57 -23.46 -17.65
C ASP A 620 -9.41 -22.58 -16.72
N SER A 621 -9.12 -22.61 -15.41
CA SER A 621 -9.87 -21.84 -14.41
C SER A 621 -9.68 -20.32 -14.53
N HIS A 622 -8.44 -19.86 -14.75
CA HIS A 622 -8.10 -18.44 -14.74
C HIS A 622 -8.38 -17.78 -16.10
N ASN A 623 -8.22 -18.50 -17.22
CA ASN A 623 -8.61 -17.96 -18.53
C ASN A 623 -10.12 -17.77 -18.61
N ALA A 624 -10.92 -18.66 -18.01
CA ALA A 624 -12.38 -18.52 -17.95
C ALA A 624 -12.83 -17.19 -17.33
N VAL A 625 -12.07 -16.67 -16.36
CA VAL A 625 -12.34 -15.34 -15.75
C VAL A 625 -11.49 -14.21 -16.33
N SER A 626 -10.63 -14.48 -17.32
CA SER A 626 -9.68 -13.54 -17.91
C SER A 626 -8.66 -12.99 -16.89
N ALA A 627 -8.19 -13.83 -15.98
CA ALA A 627 -7.22 -13.42 -14.96
C ALA A 627 -5.84 -13.11 -15.57
N HIS A 628 -5.15 -12.12 -15.01
CA HIS A 628 -3.80 -11.74 -15.44
C HIS A 628 -2.77 -12.81 -15.07
N SER A 629 -1.66 -12.87 -15.82
CA SER A 629 -0.57 -13.84 -15.61
C SER A 629 0.06 -13.80 -14.21
N ASP A 630 0.01 -12.66 -13.53
CA ASP A 630 0.48 -12.52 -12.15
C ASP A 630 -0.44 -13.26 -11.16
N VAL A 631 -1.76 -13.23 -11.39
CA VAL A 631 -2.76 -14.00 -10.64
C VAL A 631 -2.48 -15.50 -10.80
N LYS A 632 -2.20 -15.93 -12.04
CA LYS A 632 -1.83 -17.32 -12.33
C LYS A 632 -0.55 -17.76 -11.61
N LEU A 633 0.47 -16.89 -11.56
CA LEU A 633 1.72 -17.17 -10.85
C LEU A 633 1.51 -17.35 -9.33
N ARG A 634 0.70 -16.48 -8.70
CA ARG A 634 0.34 -16.65 -7.28
C ARG A 634 -0.39 -17.96 -7.03
N SER A 635 -1.37 -18.30 -7.87
CA SER A 635 -2.11 -19.56 -7.75
C SER A 635 -1.20 -20.78 -7.92
N LEU A 636 -0.20 -20.72 -8.82
CA LEU A 636 0.77 -21.80 -8.97
C LEU A 636 1.65 -21.96 -7.74
N LEU A 637 2.12 -20.86 -7.16
CA LEU A 637 2.90 -20.91 -5.92
C LEU A 637 2.10 -21.58 -4.79
N VAL A 638 0.82 -21.24 -4.67
CA VAL A 638 -0.11 -21.84 -3.71
C VAL A 638 -0.28 -23.34 -3.95
N ILE A 639 -0.46 -23.78 -5.21
CA ILE A 639 -0.48 -25.21 -5.52
C ILE A 639 0.87 -25.85 -5.14
N GLY A 640 2.00 -25.22 -5.44
CA GLY A 640 3.32 -25.75 -5.14
C GLY A 640 3.59 -25.97 -3.65
N VAL A 641 3.10 -25.08 -2.77
CA VAL A 641 3.21 -25.27 -1.31
C VAL A 641 2.21 -26.30 -0.78
N ASN A 642 0.96 -26.29 -1.25
CA ASN A 642 -0.02 -27.35 -0.92
C ASN A 642 0.50 -28.72 -1.31
N GLU A 643 1.22 -28.81 -2.44
CA GLU A 643 1.83 -30.02 -2.95
C GLU A 643 3.16 -30.36 -2.26
N GLN A 644 3.76 -29.44 -1.49
CA GLN A 644 5.10 -29.54 -0.91
C GLN A 644 6.22 -29.75 -1.95
N CYS A 645 6.01 -29.31 -3.20
CA CYS A 645 6.95 -29.51 -4.31
C CYS A 645 7.43 -28.21 -4.96
N LEU A 646 7.15 -27.03 -4.37
CA LEU A 646 7.59 -25.74 -4.91
C LEU A 646 9.11 -25.69 -5.19
N HIS A 647 9.92 -26.25 -4.28
CA HIS A 647 11.37 -26.34 -4.45
C HIS A 647 11.79 -27.27 -5.61
N LEU A 648 11.07 -28.37 -5.85
CA LEU A 648 11.29 -29.27 -6.99
C LEU A 648 10.90 -28.61 -8.31
N TRP A 649 9.82 -27.83 -8.32
CA TRP A 649 9.44 -27.06 -9.49
C TRP A 649 10.48 -25.97 -9.78
N PHE A 650 10.98 -25.28 -8.77
CA PHE A 650 12.05 -24.30 -8.96
C PHE A 650 13.34 -24.94 -9.49
N ASP A 651 13.69 -26.14 -9.00
CA ASP A 651 14.78 -26.95 -9.55
C ASP A 651 14.57 -27.26 -11.04
N LEU A 652 13.40 -27.79 -11.41
CA LEU A 652 13.03 -28.11 -12.78
C LEU A 652 13.15 -26.93 -13.74
N LEU A 653 12.78 -25.73 -13.28
CA LEU A 653 12.92 -24.49 -14.06
C LEU A 653 14.39 -24.14 -14.34
N CYS A 654 15.31 -24.52 -13.46
CA CYS A 654 16.70 -24.05 -13.47
C CYS A 654 17.73 -25.09 -13.94
N SER A 655 17.58 -26.36 -13.56
CA SER A 655 18.66 -27.36 -13.61
C SER A 655 18.65 -28.25 -14.85
N VAL A 656 17.48 -28.49 -15.46
CA VAL A 656 17.36 -29.42 -16.59
C VAL A 656 18.05 -28.87 -17.84
N THR A 657 19.09 -29.57 -18.32
CA THR A 657 19.91 -29.14 -19.46
C THR A 657 19.13 -29.05 -20.77
N GLN A 658 18.14 -29.94 -20.98
CA GLN A 658 17.29 -29.93 -22.15
C GLN A 658 16.47 -28.62 -22.28
N HIS A 659 16.20 -27.96 -21.16
CA HIS A 659 15.41 -26.71 -21.10
C HIS A 659 16.26 -25.44 -21.32
N GLU A 660 17.57 -25.57 -21.59
CA GLU A 660 18.49 -24.43 -21.69
C GLU A 660 18.11 -23.47 -22.82
N HIS A 661 17.57 -23.97 -23.92
CA HIS A 661 17.09 -23.13 -25.03
C HIS A 661 15.89 -22.25 -24.62
N ILE A 662 14.98 -22.78 -23.79
CA ILE A 662 13.84 -22.03 -23.23
C ILE A 662 14.35 -20.98 -22.23
N ARG A 663 15.23 -21.35 -21.30
CA ARG A 663 15.85 -20.38 -20.38
C ARG A 663 16.57 -19.25 -21.12
N ASN A 664 17.26 -19.56 -22.22
CA ASN A 664 17.93 -18.56 -23.06
C ASN A 664 16.97 -17.58 -23.73
N LYS A 665 15.80 -18.07 -24.16
CA LYS A 665 14.72 -17.25 -24.74
C LYS A 665 14.19 -16.22 -23.74
N TYR A 666 13.98 -16.62 -22.48
CA TYR A 666 13.31 -15.78 -21.47
C TYR A 666 14.25 -15.01 -20.54
N TYR A 667 15.44 -15.54 -20.24
CA TYR A 667 16.31 -14.97 -19.20
C TYR A 667 17.73 -14.66 -19.70
N HIS A 668 18.29 -13.57 -19.19
CA HIS A 668 19.72 -13.27 -19.31
C HIS A 668 20.56 -14.25 -18.48
N SER A 669 21.82 -14.44 -18.85
CA SER A 669 22.72 -15.39 -18.19
C SER A 669 22.99 -15.09 -16.71
N TRP A 670 22.83 -13.82 -16.30
CA TRP A 670 22.99 -13.37 -14.91
C TRP A 670 21.72 -13.51 -14.06
N ALA A 671 20.60 -13.96 -14.64
CA ALA A 671 19.36 -14.22 -13.91
C ALA A 671 19.52 -15.30 -12.84
N PHE A 672 18.69 -15.30 -11.79
CA PHE A 672 18.73 -16.36 -10.78
C PHE A 672 18.47 -17.72 -11.39
N ILE A 673 17.46 -17.81 -12.27
CA ILE A 673 17.07 -19.02 -13.02
C ILE A 673 18.21 -19.64 -13.83
N ARG A 674 19.26 -18.86 -14.14
CA ARG A 674 20.38 -19.27 -14.98
C ARG A 674 21.74 -19.24 -14.28
N SER A 675 21.79 -18.81 -13.02
CA SER A 675 23.03 -18.69 -12.24
C SER A 675 23.05 -19.72 -11.10
N PRO A 676 24.22 -20.13 -10.60
CA PRO A 676 24.32 -21.14 -9.52
C PRO A 676 23.52 -20.81 -8.25
N ALA A 677 23.14 -19.54 -8.04
CA ALA A 677 22.34 -19.06 -6.92
C ALA A 677 20.96 -19.74 -6.82
N TRP A 678 20.41 -20.31 -7.90
CA TRP A 678 19.15 -21.05 -7.85
C TRP A 678 19.19 -22.22 -6.85
N ARG A 679 20.38 -22.81 -6.60
CA ARG A 679 20.55 -23.89 -5.62
C ARG A 679 20.26 -23.44 -4.19
N GLN A 680 20.71 -22.23 -3.84
CA GLN A 680 20.43 -21.63 -2.54
C GLN A 680 18.93 -21.38 -2.38
N ILE A 681 18.32 -20.75 -3.38
CA ILE A 681 16.87 -20.47 -3.42
C ILE A 681 16.05 -21.76 -3.27
N LYS A 682 16.43 -22.82 -3.99
CA LYS A 682 15.79 -24.15 -3.87
C LYS A 682 15.84 -24.66 -2.43
N CYS A 683 17.01 -24.60 -1.79
CA CYS A 683 17.19 -25.10 -0.42
C CYS A 683 16.37 -24.29 0.59
N ASP A 684 16.27 -22.97 0.41
CA ASP A 684 15.42 -22.12 1.25
C ASP A 684 13.94 -22.50 1.07
N LEU A 685 13.44 -22.58 -0.18
CA LEU A 685 12.06 -22.98 -0.47
C LEU A 685 11.70 -24.39 0.05
N ARG A 686 12.69 -25.30 0.12
CA ARG A 686 12.49 -26.67 0.60
C ARG A 686 12.06 -26.72 2.07
N LEU A 687 12.40 -25.74 2.89
CA LEU A 687 11.94 -25.68 4.29
C LEU A 687 10.41 -25.72 4.38
N LEU A 688 9.70 -25.17 3.39
CA LEU A 688 8.24 -25.20 3.37
C LEU A 688 7.66 -26.61 3.18
N SER A 689 8.45 -27.57 2.68
CA SER A 689 7.97 -28.95 2.46
C SER A 689 7.69 -29.72 3.75
N GLN A 690 8.14 -29.23 4.91
CA GLN A 690 7.87 -29.84 6.22
C GLN A 690 6.46 -29.55 6.73
N PHE A 691 5.74 -28.59 6.15
CA PHE A 691 4.41 -28.19 6.58
C PHE A 691 3.33 -28.67 5.61
N ALA A 692 2.18 -29.08 6.15
CA ALA A 692 0.98 -29.33 5.36
C ALA A 692 0.21 -28.02 5.20
N PHE A 693 -0.14 -27.68 3.97
CA PHE A 693 -0.96 -26.51 3.64
C PHE A 693 -2.25 -26.93 2.97
N ASN A 694 -3.34 -26.27 3.32
CA ASN A 694 -4.65 -26.42 2.70
C ASN A 694 -5.18 -25.04 2.28
N LEU A 695 -4.68 -24.56 1.16
CA LEU A 695 -4.99 -23.25 0.60
C LEU A 695 -5.88 -23.38 -0.65
N SER A 696 -6.89 -22.52 -0.80
CA SER A 696 -7.79 -22.55 -1.96
C SER A 696 -7.06 -22.16 -3.23
N LYS A 697 -7.17 -23.02 -4.24
CA LYS A 697 -6.62 -22.78 -5.58
C LYS A 697 -7.39 -21.69 -6.34
N SER A 698 -8.64 -21.42 -5.95
CA SER A 698 -9.54 -20.44 -6.59
C SER A 698 -9.59 -19.08 -5.88
N PHE A 699 -8.95 -18.95 -4.72
CA PHE A 699 -8.99 -17.73 -3.90
C PHE A 699 -8.75 -16.44 -4.72
N GLU A 700 -7.76 -16.48 -5.60
CA GLU A 700 -7.35 -15.35 -6.44
C GLU A 700 -8.39 -14.95 -7.50
N ILE A 701 -9.29 -15.88 -7.88
CA ILE A 701 -10.31 -15.68 -8.92
C ILE A 701 -11.74 -15.54 -8.38
N ASP A 702 -12.01 -15.99 -7.15
CA ASP A 702 -13.33 -15.90 -6.52
C ASP A 702 -13.81 -14.44 -6.35
N GLY A 703 -12.88 -13.50 -6.17
CA GLY A 703 -13.17 -12.06 -6.15
C GLY A 703 -13.48 -11.47 -7.54
N ILE A 704 -13.01 -12.10 -8.62
CA ILE A 704 -13.22 -11.67 -10.01
C ILE A 704 -14.59 -12.16 -10.51
N ASP A 705 -14.96 -13.41 -10.21
CA ASP A 705 -16.24 -14.01 -10.60
C ASP A 705 -17.44 -13.35 -9.87
N LYS A 706 -17.31 -13.05 -8.56
CA LYS A 706 -18.33 -12.30 -7.80
C LYS A 706 -18.60 -10.91 -8.37
N LYS A 707 -17.57 -10.23 -8.90
CA LYS A 707 -17.72 -8.91 -9.57
C LYS A 707 -18.40 -9.04 -10.93
N LYS A 708 -18.06 -10.06 -11.74
CA LYS A 708 -18.72 -10.32 -13.03
C LYS A 708 -20.19 -10.73 -12.86
N LYS A 709 -20.52 -11.58 -11.89
CA LYS A 709 -21.92 -11.94 -11.56
C LYS A 709 -22.74 -10.74 -11.06
N LYS A 710 -22.16 -9.86 -10.23
CA LYS A 710 -22.79 -8.58 -9.85
C LYS A 710 -23.01 -7.66 -11.06
N PHE A 711 -22.06 -7.60 -11.98
CA PHE A 711 -22.15 -6.77 -13.19
C PHE A 711 -23.19 -7.32 -14.19
N ALA A 712 -23.23 -8.65 -14.40
CA ALA A 712 -24.22 -9.32 -15.23
C ALA A 712 -25.64 -9.22 -14.67
N ASN A 713 -25.81 -9.38 -13.35
CA ASN A 713 -27.10 -9.18 -12.68
C ASN A 713 -27.53 -7.70 -12.69
N GLY A 714 -26.58 -6.76 -12.67
CA GLY A 714 -26.82 -5.32 -12.85
C GLY A 714 -27.23 -4.94 -14.29
N LEU A 715 -26.74 -5.67 -15.30
CA LEU A 715 -27.18 -5.49 -16.69
C LEU A 715 -28.57 -6.09 -16.95
N LEU A 716 -28.90 -7.23 -16.33
CA LEU A 716 -30.22 -7.87 -16.45
C LEU A 716 -31.33 -7.08 -15.75
N THR A 717 -31.03 -6.40 -14.64
CA THR A 717 -31.96 -5.44 -14.03
C THR A 717 -32.11 -4.18 -14.88
N SER A 718 -31.05 -3.69 -15.52
CA SER A 718 -31.09 -2.54 -16.44
C SER A 718 -31.89 -2.80 -17.73
N GLN A 719 -31.91 -4.04 -18.23
CA GLN A 719 -32.72 -4.42 -19.39
C GLN A 719 -34.21 -4.57 -19.06
N LYS A 720 -34.59 -4.95 -17.82
CA LYS A 720 -36.00 -4.98 -17.41
C LYS A 720 -36.60 -3.59 -17.19
N THR A 721 -35.82 -2.60 -16.76
CA THR A 721 -36.30 -1.21 -16.64
C THR A 721 -36.42 -0.48 -17.98
N LYS A 722 -35.75 -0.96 -19.04
CA LYS A 722 -35.82 -0.37 -20.38
C LYS A 722 -37.03 -0.79 -21.22
N ILE A 723 -37.75 -1.84 -20.82
CA ILE A 723 -38.94 -2.34 -21.56
C ILE A 723 -40.24 -1.68 -21.07
N LEU A 724 -40.25 -1.07 -19.88
CA LEU A 724 -41.47 -0.50 -19.29
C LEU A 724 -41.69 1.00 -19.53
N SER A 725 -40.80 1.69 -20.25
CA SER A 725 -40.88 3.15 -20.43
C SER A 725 -41.00 3.61 -21.90
N THR A 726 -41.28 2.73 -22.85
CA THR A 726 -41.33 3.05 -24.29
C THR A 726 -42.75 3.19 -24.85
N VAL A 727 -43.68 3.71 -24.06
CA VAL A 727 -44.96 4.22 -24.58
C VAL A 727 -45.23 5.55 -23.91
N VAL A 728 -44.83 6.64 -24.57
CA VAL A 728 -45.52 7.93 -24.69
C VAL A 728 -44.55 8.96 -25.30
N SER A 729 -45.04 9.58 -26.37
CA SER A 729 -44.61 10.82 -27.03
C SER A 729 -43.20 10.91 -27.62
N SER A 730 -43.16 10.62 -28.93
CA SER A 730 -42.38 11.32 -29.95
C SER A 730 -42.55 12.84 -29.92
N SER A 731 -41.45 13.60 -30.04
CA SER A 731 -41.16 14.55 -31.14
C SER A 731 -40.29 15.74 -30.69
N GLU A 732 -39.35 16.10 -31.57
CA GLU A 732 -38.66 17.40 -31.72
C GLU A 732 -37.20 17.57 -31.24
N GLU A 733 -36.34 17.61 -32.26
CA GLU A 733 -35.24 18.54 -32.55
C GLU A 733 -33.96 18.58 -31.69
N ASP A 734 -32.88 18.09 -32.32
CA ASP A 734 -31.50 18.53 -32.15
C ASP A 734 -31.39 20.06 -32.17
N ARG A 735 -30.95 20.66 -31.05
CA ARG A 735 -30.25 21.95 -31.06
C ARG A 735 -29.06 21.94 -30.10
N HIS A 736 -27.91 22.29 -30.66
CA HIS A 736 -26.72 22.71 -29.94
C HIS A 736 -27.05 23.75 -28.86
N MET A 737 -26.67 23.46 -27.61
CA MET A 737 -26.38 24.46 -26.58
C MET A 737 -25.00 24.10 -26.02
N GLY A 738 -23.95 24.90 -26.17
CA GLY A 738 -23.90 26.29 -25.72
C GLY A 738 -23.32 26.27 -24.31
N VAL A 739 -22.00 26.08 -24.21
CA VAL A 739 -21.26 26.19 -22.95
C VAL A 739 -21.31 27.66 -22.54
N GLU A 740 -22.07 28.02 -21.51
CA GLU A 740 -21.95 29.35 -20.92
C GLU A 740 -20.67 29.42 -20.08
N PRO A 741 -19.82 30.44 -20.28
CA PRO A 741 -18.62 30.64 -19.48
C PRO A 741 -19.01 31.08 -18.07
N MET A 742 -18.19 30.68 -17.09
CA MET A 742 -18.32 31.09 -15.70
C MET A 742 -18.50 32.61 -15.56
N LYS A 743 -19.35 33.05 -14.61
CA LYS A 743 -19.54 34.46 -14.28
C LYS A 743 -18.17 35.13 -14.11
N LYS A 744 -17.95 36.21 -14.88
CA LYS A 744 -16.69 36.97 -15.00
C LYS A 744 -16.00 37.30 -13.67
N GLY A 745 -16.77 37.43 -12.58
CA GLY A 745 -16.24 37.70 -11.23
C GLY A 745 -15.50 36.55 -10.54
N VAL A 746 -15.81 35.28 -10.86
CA VAL A 746 -15.12 34.11 -10.27
C VAL A 746 -13.80 33.85 -10.99
N THR A 747 -13.80 33.98 -12.32
CA THR A 747 -12.61 33.91 -13.15
C THR A 747 -11.63 35.05 -12.83
N ASP A 748 -12.12 36.28 -12.66
CA ASP A 748 -11.29 37.42 -12.25
C ASP A 748 -10.72 37.24 -10.83
N MET A 749 -11.43 36.60 -9.90
CA MET A 749 -10.91 36.38 -8.54
C MET A 749 -9.79 35.33 -8.50
N LEU A 750 -9.92 34.24 -9.27
CA LEU A 750 -8.92 33.18 -9.35
C LEU A 750 -7.65 33.63 -10.09
N ILE A 751 -7.78 34.50 -11.10
CA ILE A 751 -6.66 35.06 -11.88
C ILE A 751 -5.98 36.21 -11.12
N LYS A 752 -6.74 37.09 -10.44
CA LYS A 752 -6.19 38.29 -9.78
C LYS A 752 -5.47 38.02 -8.46
N HIS A 753 -5.66 36.84 -7.85
CA HIS A 753 -5.02 36.43 -6.60
C HIS A 753 -3.93 35.34 -6.76
N HIS A 754 -3.47 35.05 -7.99
CA HIS A 754 -2.36 34.13 -8.27
C HIS A 754 -2.52 32.70 -7.69
N LEU A 755 -3.75 32.21 -7.54
CA LEU A 755 -4.01 30.84 -7.04
C LEU A 755 -3.84 29.75 -8.10
N PHE A 756 -3.71 30.13 -9.38
CA PHE A 756 -3.29 29.24 -10.46
C PHE A 756 -2.40 30.02 -11.43
N SER A 757 -1.07 29.83 -11.38
CA SER A 757 -0.19 30.30 -12.45
C SER A 757 -0.24 29.31 -13.61
N TRP A 758 -1.02 29.63 -14.63
CA TRP A 758 -0.68 29.21 -15.99
C TRP A 758 0.38 30.20 -16.47
N ASP A 759 1.58 29.71 -16.79
CA ASP A 759 2.52 30.50 -17.58
C ASP A 759 1.90 30.78 -18.95
N LEU A 760 2.02 32.04 -19.36
CA LEU A 760 1.89 32.51 -20.72
C LEU A 760 3.26 32.35 -21.40
#